data_AF-A0A255SYL7-F1
#
_entry.id   AF-A0A255SYL7-F1
#
_cell.length_a   1.000
_cell.length_b   1.000
_cell.length_c   1.000
_cell.angle_alpha   90.00
_cell.angle_beta   90.00
_cell.angle_gamma   90.00
#
_symmetry.space_group_name_H-M   'P 1'
#
loop_
_entity.id
_entity.type
_entity.pdbx_description
1 polymer ?
#
loop_
_entity_poly.entity_id
_entity_poly.type
_entity_poly.pdbx_seq_one_letter_code
_entity_poly.pdbx_strand_id
1 'polypeptide(L)'
;MAVKYIPFFPEPIEGQALLNNFNRTLRYRGVEDLSGRLRRGMPYYEVETTEKVGDADTDNMIIRGECLSACAYLKEQGIKVDLVYIDPPFASGADYAKKVYVRRNPKVAEAISQAETELDIDELKAFEETMYGDVWDKEKYLNWMYENLVAIKSVMSDTASIYVHLDYHIGHYVKILMDEIFGEDNFRNEIVWKRTGAHNDAGKYGIVHDTIFWYSKNQEYFFHEIFIDLTEEHKSTRFKNIEEGTGRKFYPGPITAPGSGPSRIFRGKELLPPAGRHWSYSQENIDELERQNRIYYSSTGTPYLKEYEDEYVEQGRRVQSIWDDILPSKTGNELVDYATQKPEALLERIIKASSNEGMLVADFFGGSGVTAAVANRLGRRFIHNDIGINSIQTARDRLVSAGASFEVKEVKDGVRLYRNPQQTMDNICRLMPGMKNDDSVDEFWEGYISDSKLGKVPVYVPNLMDSSSKLLDEVMMNRILHEAIPELPSDIKKVIVYYVDITSEEEIYKFINEDKSVPKDFVELRDLKVVLDDVVAEDYAEYKVERATEELCGKKIEKEGFDIEITKFVSDRVLQKIYDFNAKNMGADKKKKFNPISISKEGLETIEYLSVDCTATEGEWHSDSEVKIDKLGYVILNGQKTKNFWDAKIYAPKQPLRLKIRNICGDETIFVL
;
A
#
# COMPACT_ATOMS: atom_id res chain seq x y z
N MET A 1 16.86 -5.32 -17.18
CA MET A 1 17.89 -5.48 -16.14
C MET A 1 17.91 -4.19 -15.35
N ALA A 2 18.23 -4.20 -14.06
CA ALA A 2 18.56 -2.96 -13.35
C ALA A 2 19.62 -2.19 -14.15
N VAL A 3 19.38 -0.90 -14.39
CA VAL A 3 20.31 -0.03 -15.10
C VAL A 3 21.58 0.19 -14.26
N LYS A 4 21.41 0.27 -12.93
CA LYS A 4 22.50 0.32 -11.93
C LYS A 4 21.96 0.03 -10.53
N TYR A 5 22.85 -0.10 -9.55
CA TYR A 5 22.51 -0.19 -8.13
C TYR A 5 22.89 1.11 -7.41
N ILE A 6 21.92 1.71 -6.71
CA ILE A 6 22.08 2.95 -5.94
C ILE A 6 22.40 2.60 -4.49
N PRO A 7 23.56 2.97 -3.92
CA PRO A 7 23.89 2.58 -2.57
C PRO A 7 22.88 3.16 -1.56
N PHE A 8 22.56 2.44 -0.49
CA PHE A 8 21.66 2.93 0.57
C PHE A 8 22.23 4.16 1.29
N PHE A 9 23.55 4.22 1.49
CA PHE A 9 24.27 5.32 2.12
C PHE A 9 25.39 5.85 1.19
N PRO A 10 25.79 7.13 1.28
CA PRO A 10 26.87 7.69 0.47
C PRO A 10 28.21 6.96 0.66
N GLU A 11 28.45 6.43 1.86
CA GLU A 11 29.59 5.58 2.21
C GLU A 11 29.05 4.29 2.87
N PRO A 12 29.50 3.08 2.49
CA PRO A 12 29.13 1.86 3.19
C PRO A 12 29.70 1.93 4.62
N ILE A 13 28.82 2.03 5.60
CA ILE A 13 29.21 2.08 7.01
C ILE A 13 29.72 0.68 7.40
N GLU A 14 31.01 0.54 7.63
CA GLU A 14 31.59 -0.67 8.22
C GLU A 14 31.04 -0.86 9.65
N GLY A 15 30.46 -2.04 9.93
CA GLY A 15 30.29 -2.51 11.31
C GLY A 15 28.89 -2.47 11.93
N GLN A 16 27.80 -2.48 11.15
CA GLN A 16 26.48 -2.77 11.74
C GLN A 16 26.38 -4.26 12.10
N ALA A 17 26.28 -4.54 13.40
CA ALA A 17 26.07 -5.88 13.92
C ALA A 17 24.62 -6.32 13.65
N LEU A 18 24.41 -7.07 12.57
CA LEU A 18 23.19 -7.84 12.36
C LEU A 18 23.00 -8.79 13.55
N LEU A 19 21.87 -8.68 14.25
CA LEU A 19 21.51 -9.57 15.35
C LEU A 19 21.50 -11.03 14.86
N ASN A 20 22.57 -11.77 15.14
CA ASN A 20 22.66 -13.23 15.00
C ASN A 20 21.72 -13.99 15.97
N ASN A 21 20.77 -13.30 16.61
CA ASN A 21 20.00 -13.81 17.74
C ASN A 21 18.82 -14.70 17.33
N PHE A 22 18.52 -14.83 16.03
CA PHE A 22 17.44 -15.69 15.54
C PHE A 22 17.91 -17.01 14.89
N ASN A 23 19.19 -17.15 14.53
CA ASN A 23 19.69 -18.39 13.94
C ASN A 23 19.94 -19.48 15.01
N ARG A 24 18.91 -20.30 15.27
CA ARG A 24 19.15 -21.65 15.79
C ARG A 24 19.60 -22.54 14.63
N THR A 25 20.90 -22.86 14.64
CA THR A 25 21.60 -24.09 14.18
C THR A 25 22.49 -24.02 12.92
N LEU A 26 23.65 -24.70 13.07
CA LEU A 26 24.72 -25.10 12.13
C LEU A 26 25.68 -24.02 11.57
N ARG A 27 26.90 -24.01 12.14
CA ARG A 27 28.05 -23.20 11.70
C ARG A 27 28.74 -23.88 10.51
N TYR A 28 28.78 -23.24 9.34
CA TYR A 28 29.62 -23.63 8.21
C TYR A 28 30.82 -22.68 8.04
N ARG A 29 31.91 -23.20 7.46
CA ARG A 29 33.14 -22.45 7.14
C ARG A 29 32.84 -21.43 6.03
N GLY A 30 33.00 -20.14 6.33
CA GLY A 30 32.79 -19.04 5.37
C GLY A 30 31.85 -17.94 5.86
N VAL A 31 31.09 -18.17 6.94
CA VAL A 31 30.16 -17.16 7.53
C VAL A 31 30.89 -15.94 8.10
N GLU A 32 32.18 -16.05 8.42
CA GLU A 32 32.99 -14.94 8.93
C GLU A 32 33.51 -13.99 7.84
N ASP A 33 33.27 -14.29 6.55
CA ASP A 33 33.59 -13.37 5.47
C ASP A 33 32.49 -12.30 5.31
N LEU A 34 32.55 -11.30 6.21
CA LEU A 34 31.65 -10.14 6.24
C LEU A 34 31.75 -9.26 4.98
N SER A 35 32.73 -9.50 4.09
CA SER A 35 32.97 -8.67 2.91
C SER A 35 31.92 -8.84 1.80
N GLY A 36 31.18 -9.95 1.79
CA GLY A 36 30.24 -10.30 0.72
C GLY A 36 28.81 -9.76 0.87
N ARG A 37 28.38 -9.33 2.06
CA ARG A 37 26.95 -9.00 2.32
C ARG A 37 26.57 -7.54 2.09
N LEU A 38 27.52 -6.63 1.89
CA LEU A 38 27.30 -5.17 1.85
C LEU A 38 27.75 -4.50 0.55
N ARG A 39 27.49 -5.14 -0.60
CA ARG A 39 27.55 -4.47 -1.92
C ARG A 39 26.19 -4.20 -2.56
N ARG A 40 25.09 -4.58 -1.93
CA ARG A 40 23.75 -4.45 -2.52
C ARG A 40 23.21 -3.05 -2.27
N GLY A 41 23.22 -2.20 -3.29
CA GLY A 41 22.41 -0.98 -3.33
C GLY A 41 20.95 -1.30 -3.67
N MET A 42 20.12 -0.28 -3.74
CA MET A 42 18.77 -0.35 -4.29
C MET A 42 18.85 -0.52 -5.81
N PRO A 43 18.17 -1.51 -6.42
CA PRO A 43 18.15 -1.66 -7.86
C PRO A 43 17.40 -0.49 -8.51
N TYR A 44 18.08 0.24 -9.40
CA TYR A 44 17.48 1.30 -10.19
C TYR A 44 17.13 0.75 -11.57
N TYR A 45 15.85 0.82 -11.90
CA TYR A 45 15.32 0.49 -13.22
C TYR A 45 14.96 1.77 -13.96
N GLU A 46 14.73 1.62 -15.26
CA GLU A 46 14.11 2.69 -16.04
C GLU A 46 12.70 2.95 -15.49
N VAL A 47 12.34 4.23 -15.36
CA VAL A 47 11.03 4.66 -14.88
C VAL A 47 10.41 5.53 -15.95
N GLU A 48 9.26 5.09 -16.46
CA GLU A 48 8.53 5.81 -17.50
C GLU A 48 7.29 6.45 -16.91
N THR A 49 6.99 7.68 -17.33
CA THR A 49 5.68 8.29 -17.07
C THR A 49 4.66 7.69 -18.04
N THR A 50 3.63 7.04 -17.50
CA THR A 50 2.58 6.39 -18.30
C THR A 50 1.36 7.28 -18.49
N GLU A 51 1.10 8.18 -17.53
CA GLU A 51 -0.05 9.08 -17.54
C GLU A 51 0.25 10.36 -16.77
N LYS A 52 -0.33 11.48 -17.23
CA LYS A 52 -0.37 12.75 -16.49
C LYS A 52 -1.81 13.18 -16.30
N VAL A 53 -2.16 13.55 -15.08
CA VAL A 53 -3.49 14.03 -14.70
C VAL A 53 -3.37 15.44 -14.13
N GLY A 54 -4.19 16.37 -14.62
CA GLY A 54 -4.23 17.75 -14.15
C GLY A 54 -3.08 18.59 -14.68
N ASP A 55 -2.45 19.35 -13.81
CA ASP A 55 -1.39 20.31 -14.18
C ASP A 55 -0.10 19.60 -14.62
N ALA A 56 0.51 20.11 -15.69
CA ALA A 56 1.73 19.53 -16.27
C ALA A 56 2.98 19.66 -15.37
N ASP A 57 2.99 20.62 -14.44
CA ASP A 57 4.14 20.92 -13.56
C ASP A 57 3.96 20.34 -12.14
N THR A 58 3.22 19.23 -12.01
CA THR A 58 2.99 18.60 -10.71
C THR A 58 4.19 17.79 -10.23
N ASP A 59 4.53 17.96 -8.95
CA ASP A 59 5.52 17.13 -8.24
C ASP A 59 4.91 15.87 -7.62
N ASN A 60 3.58 15.70 -7.69
CA ASN A 60 2.89 14.56 -7.10
C ASN A 60 3.04 13.33 -7.98
N MET A 61 3.33 12.18 -7.36
CA MET A 61 3.61 10.94 -8.09
C MET A 61 2.82 9.75 -7.55
N ILE A 62 2.33 8.93 -8.48
CA ILE A 62 1.90 7.56 -8.23
C ILE A 62 2.93 6.66 -8.92
N ILE A 63 3.67 5.83 -8.18
CA ILE A 63 4.72 4.98 -8.72
C ILE A 63 4.29 3.52 -8.59
N ARG A 64 4.10 2.83 -9.71
CA ARG A 64 3.93 1.38 -9.73
C ARG A 64 5.28 0.68 -9.74
N GLY A 65 5.54 -0.12 -8.71
CA GLY A 65 6.77 -0.89 -8.55
C GLY A 65 7.05 -1.20 -7.08
N GLU A 66 8.12 -1.96 -6.83
CA GLU A 66 8.55 -2.25 -5.46
C GLU A 66 9.08 -1.01 -4.73
N CYS A 67 8.90 -0.98 -3.41
CA CYS A 67 9.38 0.11 -2.55
C CYS A 67 10.88 0.37 -2.70
N LEU A 68 11.70 -0.69 -2.80
CA LEU A 68 13.14 -0.59 -3.10
C LEU A 68 13.41 0.19 -4.40
N SER A 69 12.74 -0.19 -5.48
CA SER A 69 12.91 0.42 -6.81
C SER A 69 12.41 1.86 -6.83
N ALA A 70 11.28 2.13 -6.17
CA ALA A 70 10.76 3.48 -6.02
C ALA A 70 11.73 4.38 -5.23
N CYS A 71 12.29 3.89 -4.11
CA CYS A 71 13.30 4.61 -3.35
C CYS A 71 14.60 4.82 -4.17
N ALA A 72 15.01 3.84 -4.98
CA ALA A 72 16.15 3.99 -5.89
C ALA A 72 15.92 5.14 -6.86
N TYR A 73 14.74 5.20 -7.47
CA TYR A 73 14.34 6.29 -8.36
C TYR A 73 14.35 7.64 -7.65
N LEU A 74 13.67 7.76 -6.51
CA LEU A 74 13.61 9.02 -5.75
C LEU A 74 15.01 9.50 -5.36
N LYS A 75 15.88 8.58 -4.93
CA LYS A 75 17.25 8.91 -4.55
C LYS A 75 18.09 9.38 -5.74
N GLU A 76 17.97 8.71 -6.88
CA GLU A 76 18.65 9.11 -8.12
C GLU A 76 18.19 10.51 -8.58
N GLN A 77 16.90 10.83 -8.42
CA GLN A 77 16.35 12.14 -8.73
C GLN A 77 16.65 13.20 -7.64
N GLY A 78 17.31 12.83 -6.55
CA GLY A 78 17.60 13.74 -5.44
C GLY A 78 16.37 14.17 -4.63
N ILE A 79 15.24 13.45 -4.75
CA ILE A 79 13.99 13.76 -4.06
C ILE A 79 14.08 13.32 -2.60
N LYS A 80 13.63 14.19 -1.68
CA LYS A 80 13.55 13.90 -0.24
C LYS A 80 12.13 14.02 0.29
N VAL A 81 11.74 13.07 1.13
CA VAL A 81 10.39 12.98 1.73
C VAL A 81 10.40 13.48 3.18
N ASP A 82 9.39 14.25 3.57
CA ASP A 82 9.31 14.90 4.88
C ASP A 82 8.46 14.14 5.90
N LEU A 83 7.52 13.33 5.41
CA LEU A 83 6.71 12.46 6.25
C LEU A 83 6.48 11.14 5.52
N VAL A 84 6.71 10.03 6.22
CA VAL A 84 6.42 8.70 5.71
C VAL A 84 5.37 8.04 6.58
N TYR A 85 4.32 7.50 5.96
CA TYR A 85 3.42 6.55 6.58
C TYR A 85 3.49 5.25 5.81
N ILE A 86 3.61 4.12 6.50
CA ILE A 86 3.58 2.81 5.87
C ILE A 86 2.71 1.83 6.67
N ASP A 87 2.01 1.00 5.92
CA ASP A 87 1.14 -0.08 6.40
C ASP A 87 1.50 -1.36 5.62
N PRO A 88 2.69 -1.95 5.88
CA PRO A 88 3.14 -3.14 5.16
C PRO A 88 2.25 -4.35 5.49
N PRO A 89 2.27 -5.42 4.67
CA PRO A 89 1.60 -6.68 5.02
C PRO A 89 2.06 -7.21 6.39
N PHE A 90 1.19 -7.91 7.13
CA PHE A 90 1.40 -8.19 8.56
C PHE A 90 2.06 -9.54 8.90
N ALA A 91 2.47 -10.36 7.91
CA ALA A 91 2.93 -11.74 8.13
C ALA A 91 1.88 -12.61 8.88
N SER A 92 0.60 -12.33 8.65
CA SER A 92 -0.58 -12.89 9.28
C SER A 92 -1.10 -14.19 8.66
N GLY A 93 -0.59 -14.61 7.49
CA GLY A 93 -1.12 -15.77 6.75
C GLY A 93 -2.42 -15.53 5.98
N ALA A 94 -2.92 -14.29 5.92
CA ALA A 94 -4.17 -13.94 5.23
C ALA A 94 -3.97 -13.62 3.74
N ASP A 95 -4.87 -14.13 2.89
CA ASP A 95 -5.03 -13.66 1.51
C ASP A 95 -5.88 -12.39 1.49
N TYR A 96 -5.29 -11.25 1.14
CA TYR A 96 -6.02 -10.01 0.98
C TYR A 96 -6.62 -9.97 -0.43
N ALA A 97 -7.94 -9.90 -0.54
CA ALA A 97 -8.63 -9.91 -1.82
C ALA A 97 -9.50 -8.66 -2.06
N LYS A 98 -9.56 -8.19 -3.31
CA LYS A 98 -10.55 -7.20 -3.78
C LYS A 98 -11.77 -7.96 -4.31
N LYS A 99 -12.96 -7.40 -4.10
CA LYS A 99 -14.16 -7.90 -4.76
C LYS A 99 -14.24 -7.35 -6.17
N VAL A 100 -14.29 -8.25 -7.14
CA VAL A 100 -14.49 -7.95 -8.56
C VAL A 100 -15.96 -8.17 -8.89
N TYR A 101 -16.62 -7.14 -9.41
CA TYR A 101 -18.04 -7.15 -9.73
C TYR A 101 -18.25 -7.25 -11.24
N VAL A 102 -19.09 -8.19 -11.67
CA VAL A 102 -19.63 -8.20 -13.04
C VAL A 102 -20.75 -7.17 -13.12
N ARG A 103 -20.63 -6.23 -14.07
CA ARG A 103 -21.53 -5.07 -14.16
C ARG A 103 -22.76 -5.38 -14.99
N ARG A 104 -23.69 -4.41 -15.06
CA ARG A 104 -24.85 -4.50 -15.94
C ARG A 104 -24.42 -4.33 -17.40
N ASN A 105 -24.86 -5.24 -18.28
CA ASN A 105 -24.63 -5.10 -19.71
C ASN A 105 -25.62 -4.07 -20.31
N PRO A 106 -25.13 -3.02 -21.00
CA PRO A 106 -25.96 -1.95 -21.56
C PRO A 106 -26.92 -2.44 -22.66
N LYS A 107 -26.51 -3.40 -23.50
CA LYS A 107 -27.30 -3.92 -24.62
C LYS A 107 -28.39 -4.90 -24.20
N VAL A 108 -28.24 -5.49 -23.01
CA VAL A 108 -29.25 -6.37 -22.42
C VAL A 108 -30.21 -5.57 -21.54
N ALA A 109 -29.77 -4.43 -20.99
CA ALA A 109 -30.56 -3.54 -20.15
C ALA A 109 -31.77 -2.92 -20.86
N GLU A 110 -31.66 -2.57 -22.15
CA GLU A 110 -32.79 -2.06 -22.96
C GLU A 110 -33.91 -3.10 -23.13
N ALA A 111 -33.55 -4.39 -23.26
CA ALA A 111 -34.52 -5.49 -23.36
C ALA A 111 -35.20 -5.81 -22.01
N ILE A 112 -34.57 -5.47 -20.88
CA ILE A 112 -35.04 -5.76 -19.51
C ILE A 112 -35.70 -4.54 -18.84
N SER A 113 -35.75 -3.38 -19.50
CA SER A 113 -36.42 -2.17 -18.97
C SER A 113 -37.94 -2.34 -18.74
N GLN A 114 -38.55 -3.44 -19.19
CA GLN A 114 -39.95 -3.76 -18.89
C GLN A 114 -40.15 -4.76 -17.71
N ALA A 115 -39.08 -5.33 -17.13
CA ALA A 115 -39.22 -6.43 -16.17
C ALA A 115 -38.59 -6.24 -14.78
N GLU A 116 -37.67 -5.29 -14.57
CA GLU A 116 -36.96 -5.20 -13.28
C GLU A 116 -37.00 -3.78 -12.69
N THR A 117 -38.18 -3.44 -12.15
CA THR A 117 -38.23 -2.56 -10.96
C THR A 117 -38.14 -3.53 -9.79
N GLU A 118 -37.11 -3.43 -8.94
CA GLU A 118 -36.75 -4.40 -7.87
C GLU A 118 -35.71 -5.46 -8.29
N LEU A 119 -34.52 -5.03 -8.70
CA LEU A 119 -33.34 -5.89 -8.51
C LEU A 119 -32.96 -5.83 -7.02
N ASP A 120 -33.25 -6.92 -6.32
CA ASP A 120 -32.73 -7.19 -4.98
C ASP A 120 -31.19 -7.13 -5.03
N ILE A 121 -30.59 -6.48 -4.03
CA ILE A 121 -29.14 -6.24 -3.91
C ILE A 121 -28.33 -7.55 -3.84
N ASP A 122 -29.00 -8.69 -3.64
CA ASP A 122 -28.43 -10.03 -3.42
C ASP A 122 -27.94 -10.77 -4.70
N GLU A 123 -28.15 -10.24 -5.92
CA GLU A 123 -27.69 -10.88 -7.17
C GLU A 123 -26.49 -10.21 -7.87
N LEU A 124 -25.74 -9.31 -7.20
CA LEU A 124 -24.46 -8.85 -7.75
C LEU A 124 -23.47 -10.02 -7.82
N LYS A 125 -23.30 -10.58 -9.03
CA LYS A 125 -22.29 -11.61 -9.32
C LYS A 125 -20.90 -11.01 -9.12
N ALA A 126 -20.26 -11.40 -8.02
CA ALA A 126 -18.92 -10.98 -7.65
C ALA A 126 -18.02 -12.17 -7.37
N PHE A 127 -16.73 -12.01 -7.62
CA PHE A 127 -15.70 -12.95 -7.18
C PHE A 127 -14.58 -12.19 -6.45
N GLU A 128 -13.76 -12.91 -5.72
CA GLU A 128 -12.62 -12.34 -5.00
C GLU A 128 -11.35 -12.50 -5.83
N GLU A 129 -10.59 -11.43 -5.91
CA GLU A 129 -9.27 -11.43 -6.51
C GLU A 129 -8.22 -11.17 -5.42
N THR A 130 -7.36 -12.15 -5.16
CA THR A 130 -6.23 -12.01 -4.24
C THR A 130 -5.27 -10.92 -4.75
N MET A 131 -5.09 -9.87 -3.97
CA MET A 131 -4.19 -8.74 -4.17
C MET A 131 -2.81 -9.00 -3.60
N TYR A 132 -2.74 -9.69 -2.46
CA TYR A 132 -1.49 -10.12 -1.85
C TYR A 132 -1.73 -11.29 -0.90
N GLY A 133 -0.84 -12.28 -0.88
CA GLY A 133 -0.91 -13.44 0.00
C GLY A 133 0.14 -13.33 1.09
N ASP A 134 -0.26 -13.36 2.35
CA ASP A 134 0.63 -13.14 3.50
C ASP A 134 1.34 -14.44 3.94
N VAL A 135 1.91 -15.18 2.98
CA VAL A 135 2.55 -16.49 3.19
C VAL A 135 4.05 -16.31 3.45
N TRP A 136 4.39 -15.36 4.33
CA TRP A 136 5.77 -15.06 4.65
C TRP A 136 6.26 -15.89 5.82
N ASP A 137 7.38 -16.57 5.62
CA ASP A 137 8.20 -16.97 6.76
C ASP A 137 8.73 -15.71 7.47
N LYS A 138 8.72 -15.73 8.81
CA LYS A 138 8.97 -14.53 9.62
C LYS A 138 10.36 -13.96 9.36
N GLU A 139 11.37 -14.81 9.17
CA GLU A 139 12.73 -14.37 8.88
C GLU A 139 12.82 -13.66 7.51
N LYS A 140 12.19 -14.24 6.48
CA LYS A 140 12.11 -13.64 5.15
C LYS A 140 11.39 -12.28 5.18
N TYR A 141 10.28 -12.19 5.92
CA TYR A 141 9.57 -10.93 6.11
C TYR A 141 10.46 -9.85 6.74
N LEU A 142 11.19 -10.19 7.81
CA LEU A 142 12.03 -9.21 8.51
C LEU A 142 13.21 -8.75 7.66
N ASN A 143 13.82 -9.65 6.87
CA ASN A 143 14.87 -9.29 5.91
C ASN A 143 14.32 -8.34 4.83
N TRP A 144 13.15 -8.68 4.26
CA TRP A 144 12.48 -7.82 3.28
C TRP A 144 12.14 -6.45 3.88
N MET A 145 11.62 -6.40 5.12
CA MET A 145 11.29 -5.15 5.79
C MET A 145 12.53 -4.32 6.11
N TYR A 146 13.66 -4.96 6.45
CA TYR A 146 14.93 -4.28 6.69
C TYR A 146 15.39 -3.54 5.43
N GLU A 147 15.43 -4.22 4.28
CA GLU A 147 15.83 -3.62 3.02
C GLU A 147 14.94 -2.41 2.66
N ASN A 148 13.63 -2.55 2.83
CA ASN A 148 12.69 -1.46 2.56
C ASN A 148 12.83 -0.29 3.54
N LEU A 149 12.95 -0.53 4.84
CA LEU A 149 13.12 0.54 5.84
C LEU A 149 14.45 1.30 5.64
N VAL A 150 15.53 0.60 5.29
CA VAL A 150 16.82 1.25 4.97
C VAL A 150 16.71 2.09 3.70
N ALA A 151 16.04 1.58 2.66
CA ALA A 151 15.73 2.35 1.44
C ALA A 151 14.91 3.62 1.76
N ILE A 152 13.82 3.49 2.52
CA ILE A 152 12.97 4.60 2.94
C ILE A 152 13.79 5.63 3.72
N LYS A 153 14.58 5.21 4.73
CA LYS A 153 15.45 6.11 5.49
C LYS A 153 16.42 6.89 4.59
N SER A 154 16.88 6.28 3.50
CA SER A 154 17.82 6.91 2.57
C SER A 154 17.22 8.07 1.77
N VAL A 155 15.89 8.08 1.57
CA VAL A 155 15.15 9.13 0.85
C VAL A 155 14.44 10.12 1.78
N MET A 156 14.46 9.90 3.10
CA MET A 156 13.90 10.85 4.08
C MET A 156 14.75 12.13 4.20
N SER A 157 14.08 13.29 4.37
CA SER A 157 14.70 14.56 4.75
C SER A 157 15.18 14.52 6.21
N ASP A 158 16.06 15.43 6.61
CA ASP A 158 16.68 15.38 7.94
C ASP A 158 15.72 15.64 9.10
N THR A 159 14.62 16.33 8.84
CA THR A 159 13.55 16.61 9.81
C THR A 159 12.39 15.63 9.70
N ALA A 160 12.52 14.58 8.89
CA ALA A 160 11.40 13.71 8.55
C ALA A 160 10.98 12.80 9.69
N SER A 161 9.69 12.46 9.72
CA SER A 161 9.13 11.42 10.58
C SER A 161 8.64 10.22 9.77
N ILE A 162 8.65 9.04 10.37
CA ILE A 162 8.04 7.82 9.84
C ILE A 162 7.07 7.22 10.85
N TYR A 163 5.90 6.81 10.35
CA TYR A 163 4.87 6.06 11.07
C TYR A 163 4.72 4.68 10.45
N VAL A 164 4.92 3.63 11.24
CA VAL A 164 4.82 2.24 10.79
C VAL A 164 3.67 1.56 11.51
N HIS A 165 2.61 1.21 10.75
CA HIS A 165 1.41 0.58 11.26
C HIS A 165 1.54 -0.94 11.19
N LEU A 166 1.39 -1.62 12.34
CA LEU A 166 1.53 -3.07 12.44
C LEU A 166 0.53 -3.68 13.42
N ASP A 167 0.26 -4.97 13.25
CA ASP A 167 -0.48 -5.75 14.22
C ASP A 167 0.44 -6.44 15.26
N TYR A 168 -0.19 -7.19 16.17
CA TYR A 168 0.48 -7.87 17.26
C TYR A 168 1.39 -9.04 16.84
N HIS A 169 1.28 -9.58 15.62
CA HIS A 169 2.07 -10.73 15.16
C HIS A 169 3.53 -10.33 14.91
N ILE A 170 3.74 -9.14 14.34
CA ILE A 170 5.07 -8.72 13.85
C ILE A 170 5.58 -7.43 14.49
N GLY A 171 4.70 -6.62 15.12
CA GLY A 171 5.03 -5.29 15.63
C GLY A 171 6.29 -5.22 16.49
N HIS A 172 6.46 -6.16 17.42
CA HIS A 172 7.61 -6.20 18.32
C HIS A 172 8.94 -6.52 17.62
N TYR A 173 8.93 -7.30 16.54
CA TYR A 173 10.14 -7.59 15.76
C TYR A 173 10.53 -6.40 14.89
N VAL A 174 9.55 -5.76 14.23
CA VAL A 174 9.80 -4.56 13.43
C VAL A 174 10.23 -3.40 14.32
N LYS A 175 9.73 -3.28 15.55
CA LYS A 175 10.22 -2.26 16.50
C LYS A 175 11.72 -2.37 16.75
N ILE A 176 12.22 -3.59 17.02
CA ILE A 176 13.66 -3.83 17.20
C ILE A 176 14.44 -3.49 15.92
N LEU A 177 13.88 -3.85 14.77
CA LEU A 177 14.47 -3.51 13.47
C LEU A 177 14.57 -1.99 13.26
N MET A 178 13.52 -1.25 13.64
CA MET A 178 13.50 0.20 13.58
C MET A 178 14.48 0.83 14.57
N ASP A 179 14.69 0.25 15.76
CA ASP A 179 15.73 0.70 16.70
C ASP A 179 17.13 0.60 16.09
N GLU A 180 17.41 -0.48 15.36
CA GLU A 180 18.70 -0.66 14.66
C GLU A 180 18.86 0.33 13.50
N ILE A 181 17.80 0.53 12.71
CA ILE A 181 17.85 1.37 11.50
C ILE A 181 17.81 2.86 11.84
N PHE A 182 16.90 3.30 12.72
CA PHE A 182 16.69 4.72 13.04
C PHE A 182 17.43 5.15 14.30
N GLY A 183 17.78 4.22 15.19
CA GLY A 183 18.34 4.50 16.52
C GLY A 183 17.25 4.54 17.58
N GLU A 184 17.49 3.88 18.72
CA GLU A 184 16.56 3.87 19.87
C GLU A 184 16.25 5.29 20.36
N ASP A 185 17.27 6.15 20.42
CA ASP A 185 17.12 7.55 20.81
C ASP A 185 16.17 8.32 19.89
N ASN A 186 15.93 7.86 18.65
CA ASN A 186 15.05 8.48 17.65
C ASN A 186 13.60 7.98 17.72
N PHE A 187 13.32 6.98 18.57
CA PHE A 187 11.95 6.56 18.86
C PHE A 187 11.19 7.68 19.59
N ARG A 188 10.01 8.04 19.08
CA ARG A 188 9.21 9.14 19.63
C ARG A 188 8.08 8.64 20.51
N ASN A 189 7.27 7.71 19.98
CA ASN A 189 6.11 7.20 20.69
C ASN A 189 5.58 5.89 20.10
N GLU A 190 4.92 5.10 20.95
CA GLU A 190 4.04 4.00 20.55
C GLU A 190 2.60 4.49 20.59
N ILE A 191 1.89 4.40 19.46
CA ILE A 191 0.49 4.81 19.36
C ILE A 191 -0.37 3.55 19.26
N VAL A 192 -1.32 3.41 20.18
CA VAL A 192 -2.29 2.30 20.20
C VAL A 192 -3.58 2.78 19.57
N TRP A 193 -3.91 2.25 18.40
CA TRP A 193 -5.13 2.60 17.68
C TRP A 193 -6.18 1.49 17.80
N LYS A 194 -7.29 1.80 18.47
CA LYS A 194 -8.43 0.89 18.59
C LYS A 194 -9.21 0.87 17.27
N ARG A 195 -9.06 -0.20 16.50
CA ARG A 195 -9.69 -0.37 15.18
C ARG A 195 -11.08 -1.01 15.22
N THR A 196 -11.49 -1.61 16.33
CA THR A 196 -12.81 -2.25 16.43
C THR A 196 -13.36 -2.23 17.85
N GLY A 197 -14.67 -2.45 17.96
CA GLY A 197 -15.35 -2.61 19.23
C GLY A 197 -14.93 -3.89 19.96
N ALA A 198 -15.26 -3.94 21.26
CA ALA A 198 -15.04 -5.13 22.07
C ALA A 198 -15.80 -6.33 21.47
N HIS A 199 -15.10 -7.46 21.34
CA HIS A 199 -15.66 -8.72 20.87
C HIS A 199 -15.01 -9.88 21.63
N ASN A 200 -15.68 -11.02 21.63
CA ASN A 200 -15.20 -12.22 22.31
C ASN A 200 -14.46 -13.11 21.32
N ASP A 201 -13.16 -13.25 21.53
CA ASP A 201 -12.35 -14.25 20.86
C ASP A 201 -12.31 -15.52 21.71
N ALA A 202 -12.61 -16.68 21.12
CA ALA A 202 -12.62 -17.93 21.87
C ALA A 202 -11.21 -18.23 22.43
N GLY A 203 -11.11 -18.38 23.75
CA GLY A 203 -9.87 -18.77 24.43
C GLY A 203 -8.83 -17.67 24.62
N LYS A 204 -9.12 -16.40 24.27
CA LYS A 204 -8.20 -15.27 24.47
C LYS A 204 -8.94 -13.94 24.64
N TYR A 205 -8.21 -12.87 24.96
CA TYR A 205 -8.77 -11.51 24.93
C TYR A 205 -8.99 -11.04 23.50
N GLY A 206 -10.08 -10.31 23.26
CA GLY A 206 -10.42 -9.77 21.94
C GLY A 206 -9.35 -8.82 21.43
N ILE A 207 -8.88 -9.05 20.21
CA ILE A 207 -7.82 -8.25 19.59
C ILE A 207 -8.47 -7.05 18.87
N VAL A 208 -8.53 -5.94 19.59
CA VAL A 208 -9.30 -4.74 19.17
C VAL A 208 -8.45 -3.58 18.66
N HIS A 209 -7.14 -3.66 18.76
CA HIS A 209 -6.22 -2.57 18.42
C HIS A 209 -5.05 -3.05 17.57
N ASP A 210 -4.50 -2.10 16.83
CA ASP A 210 -3.20 -2.21 16.16
C ASP A 210 -2.24 -1.16 16.75
N THR A 211 -0.96 -1.31 16.45
CA THR A 211 0.11 -0.44 16.97
C THR A 211 0.75 0.36 15.84
N ILE A 212 1.00 1.64 16.08
CA ILE A 212 1.70 2.52 15.14
C ILE A 212 2.97 3.02 15.84
N PHE A 213 4.13 2.66 15.32
CA PHE A 213 5.41 3.16 15.83
C PHE A 213 5.77 4.46 15.12
N TRP A 214 6.11 5.48 15.92
CA TRP A 214 6.56 6.77 15.41
C TRP A 214 8.05 6.97 15.70
N TYR A 215 8.83 7.18 14.63
CA TYR A 215 10.23 7.57 14.68
C TYR A 215 10.44 8.89 13.96
N SER A 216 11.41 9.66 14.44
CA SER A 216 12.02 10.74 13.67
C SER A 216 13.32 10.24 13.02
N LYS A 217 13.75 10.85 11.92
CA LYS A 217 15.07 10.52 11.34
C LYS A 217 16.21 11.00 12.23
N ASN A 218 16.04 12.17 12.83
CA ASN A 218 16.98 12.82 13.75
C ASN A 218 16.23 13.38 14.98
N GLN A 219 16.94 14.04 15.89
CA GLN A 219 16.33 14.69 17.06
C GLN A 219 15.53 15.96 16.72
N GLU A 220 15.76 16.54 15.54
CA GLU A 220 14.96 17.65 15.01
C GLU A 220 13.86 17.10 14.11
N TYR A 221 12.60 17.42 14.42
CA TYR A 221 11.42 16.94 13.68
C TYR A 221 10.22 17.88 13.89
N PHE A 222 9.24 17.77 13.00
CA PHE A 222 7.97 18.51 13.13
C PHE A 222 6.99 17.74 14.02
N PHE A 223 6.41 18.43 15.02
CA PHE A 223 5.30 17.93 15.81
C PHE A 223 4.36 19.07 16.21
N HIS A 224 3.12 18.99 15.76
CA HIS A 224 2.03 19.91 16.07
C HIS A 224 1.06 19.24 17.02
N GLU A 225 0.72 19.91 18.11
CA GLU A 225 -0.27 19.41 19.05
C GLU A 225 -1.66 19.33 18.40
N ILE A 226 -2.26 18.15 18.41
CA ILE A 226 -3.62 17.93 17.89
C ILE A 226 -4.59 17.96 19.06
N PHE A 227 -5.67 18.73 18.90
CA PHE A 227 -6.74 18.85 19.86
C PHE A 227 -8.02 18.23 19.29
N ILE A 228 -8.80 17.57 20.15
CA ILE A 228 -10.09 16.98 19.81
C ILE A 228 -11.17 17.47 20.77
N ASP A 229 -12.41 17.51 20.29
CA ASP A 229 -13.55 17.92 21.09
C ASP A 229 -13.80 16.93 22.25
N LEU A 230 -14.31 17.46 23.35
CA LEU A 230 -14.72 16.64 24.48
C LEU A 230 -16.09 16.02 24.23
N THR A 231 -16.21 14.72 24.49
CA THR A 231 -17.51 14.05 24.57
C THR A 231 -18.28 14.50 25.81
N GLU A 232 -19.61 14.44 25.76
CA GLU A 232 -20.47 14.76 26.92
C GLU A 232 -20.16 13.89 28.15
N GLU A 233 -19.76 12.64 27.93
CA GLU A 233 -19.28 11.75 28.97
C GLU A 233 -17.98 12.27 29.61
N HIS A 234 -17.00 12.69 28.83
CA HIS A 234 -15.79 13.31 29.36
C HIS A 234 -16.08 14.60 30.13
N LYS A 235 -16.99 15.44 29.62
CA LYS A 235 -17.39 16.68 30.31
C LYS A 235 -17.99 16.37 31.68
N SER A 236 -18.99 15.48 31.72
CA SER A 236 -19.71 15.11 32.95
C SER A 236 -18.83 14.37 33.97
N THR A 237 -17.88 13.56 33.53
CA THR A 237 -16.98 12.82 34.42
C THR A 237 -15.85 13.69 34.99
N ARG A 238 -15.35 14.67 34.22
CA ARG A 238 -14.25 15.56 34.63
C ARG A 238 -14.74 16.78 35.41
N PHE A 239 -15.74 17.51 34.90
CA PHE A 239 -16.19 18.79 35.46
C PHE A 239 -17.40 18.62 36.40
N LYS A 240 -17.15 18.03 37.56
CA LYS A 240 -18.20 17.72 38.57
C LYS A 240 -18.51 18.86 39.53
N ASN A 241 -17.60 19.82 39.70
CA ASN A 241 -17.78 20.90 40.68
C ASN A 241 -18.41 22.11 40.00
N ILE A 242 -19.27 22.81 40.74
CA ILE A 242 -19.93 24.03 40.28
C ILE A 242 -19.47 25.17 41.17
N GLU A 243 -19.05 26.27 40.57
CA GLU A 243 -18.70 27.46 41.30
C GLU A 243 -19.96 28.22 41.74
N GLU A 244 -20.09 28.44 43.04
CA GLU A 244 -21.18 29.23 43.61
C GLU A 244 -21.13 30.69 43.11
N GLY A 245 -22.28 31.21 42.70
CA GLY A 245 -22.44 32.57 42.19
C GLY A 245 -22.34 32.70 40.66
N THR A 246 -21.40 31.98 40.02
CA THR A 246 -21.24 32.01 38.55
C THR A 246 -21.95 30.84 37.86
N GLY A 247 -22.13 29.71 38.55
CA GLY A 247 -22.70 28.49 37.99
C GLY A 247 -21.76 27.76 37.02
N ARG A 248 -20.51 28.23 36.86
CA ARG A 248 -19.53 27.60 35.97
C ARG A 248 -19.05 26.26 36.54
N LYS A 249 -18.95 25.25 35.68
CA LYS A 249 -18.42 23.94 36.05
C LYS A 249 -16.90 23.93 35.97
N PHE A 250 -16.24 23.25 36.90
CA PHE A 250 -14.78 23.19 36.95
C PHE A 250 -14.23 21.84 37.47
N TYR A 251 -12.98 21.57 37.09
CA TYR A 251 -12.16 20.47 37.59
C TYR A 251 -11.03 21.02 38.49
N PRO A 252 -10.79 20.43 39.68
CA PRO A 252 -9.65 20.78 40.52
C PRO A 252 -8.34 20.24 39.94
N GLY A 253 -7.67 21.04 39.12
CA GLY A 253 -6.38 20.74 38.50
C GLY A 253 -5.23 20.78 39.51
N PRO A 254 -4.28 19.81 39.50
CA PRO A 254 -3.11 19.86 40.36
C PRO A 254 -2.26 21.11 40.10
N ILE A 255 -2.01 21.90 41.15
CA ILE A 255 -1.14 23.10 41.07
C ILE A 255 0.33 22.77 41.42
N THR A 256 0.72 21.52 41.20
CA THR A 256 2.06 21.00 41.52
C THR A 256 2.62 20.14 40.39
N ALA A 257 3.95 20.10 40.27
CA ALA A 257 4.67 19.27 39.30
C ALA A 257 5.71 18.37 40.01
N PRO A 258 6.13 17.24 39.40
CA PRO A 258 7.19 16.39 39.96
C PRO A 258 8.49 17.18 40.22
N GLY A 259 9.17 16.90 41.33
CA GLY A 259 10.46 17.52 41.66
C GLY A 259 10.54 18.00 43.11
N SER A 260 11.43 18.95 43.36
CA SER A 260 11.56 19.58 44.69
C SER A 260 11.56 21.09 44.53
N GLY A 261 10.96 21.79 45.49
CA GLY A 261 10.86 23.24 45.42
C GLY A 261 10.46 23.87 46.73
N PRO A 262 10.57 25.21 46.81
CA PRO A 262 10.30 25.96 48.02
C PRO A 262 8.81 25.94 48.41
N SER A 263 8.53 26.30 49.65
CA SER A 263 7.19 26.66 50.12
C SER A 263 6.63 27.87 49.35
N ARG A 264 5.31 28.00 49.40
CA ARG A 264 4.55 29.13 48.85
C ARG A 264 3.48 29.56 49.83
N ILE A 265 3.05 30.81 49.73
CA ILE A 265 1.99 31.38 50.57
C ILE A 265 0.67 31.21 49.83
N PHE A 266 -0.31 30.60 50.50
CA PHE A 266 -1.71 30.51 50.05
C PHE A 266 -2.59 31.03 51.19
N ARG A 267 -3.49 31.97 50.91
CA ARG A 267 -4.37 32.61 51.91
C ARG A 267 -3.60 33.14 53.13
N GLY A 268 -2.42 33.70 52.89
CA GLY A 268 -1.53 34.21 53.94
C GLY A 268 -0.86 33.13 54.80
N LYS A 269 -0.97 31.84 54.45
CA LYS A 269 -0.32 30.72 55.14
C LYS A 269 0.74 30.08 54.26
N GLU A 270 1.91 29.83 54.84
CA GLU A 270 2.98 29.10 54.16
C GLU A 270 2.65 27.61 54.07
N LEU A 271 2.68 27.07 52.85
CA LEU A 271 2.45 25.65 52.54
C LEU A 271 3.67 25.04 51.83
N LEU A 272 4.11 23.91 52.35
CA LEU A 272 5.09 23.04 51.68
C LEU A 272 4.39 22.23 50.58
N PRO A 273 5.03 22.03 49.42
CA PRO A 273 4.50 21.11 48.43
C PRO A 273 4.52 19.67 48.96
N PRO A 274 3.65 18.78 48.46
CA PRO A 274 3.72 17.36 48.77
C PRO A 274 5.10 16.77 48.48
N ALA A 275 5.52 15.76 49.24
CA ALA A 275 6.81 15.10 49.05
C ALA A 275 6.99 14.63 47.59
N GLY A 276 8.15 14.94 47.00
CA GLY A 276 8.46 14.63 45.61
C GLY A 276 7.78 15.55 44.57
N ARG A 277 7.16 16.65 45.01
CA ARG A 277 6.57 17.67 44.14
C ARG A 277 7.05 19.08 44.51
N HIS A 278 6.82 20.01 43.59
CA HIS A 278 6.96 21.45 43.81
C HIS A 278 5.72 22.19 43.30
N TRP A 279 5.51 23.42 43.75
CA TRP A 279 4.44 24.29 43.26
C TRP A 279 4.72 24.75 41.83
N SER A 280 3.77 24.56 40.90
CA SER A 280 3.96 24.84 39.47
C SER A 280 4.04 26.34 39.14
N TYR A 281 3.67 27.21 40.08
CA TYR A 281 3.57 28.66 39.87
C TYR A 281 4.47 29.44 40.86
N SER A 282 4.92 30.62 40.42
CA SER A 282 5.61 31.59 41.28
C SER A 282 4.64 32.15 42.35
N GLN A 283 5.17 32.79 43.39
CA GLN A 283 4.33 33.43 44.40
C GLN A 283 3.42 34.50 43.79
N GLU A 284 3.96 35.33 42.90
CA GLU A 284 3.20 36.38 42.20
C GLU A 284 2.02 35.82 41.39
N ASN A 285 2.24 34.71 40.68
CA ASN A 285 1.17 34.04 39.93
C ASN A 285 0.13 33.41 40.85
N ILE A 286 0.55 32.86 41.99
CA ILE A 286 -0.39 32.34 43.01
C ILE A 286 -1.25 33.48 43.56
N ASP A 287 -0.65 34.62 43.90
CA ASP A 287 -1.38 35.79 44.43
C ASP A 287 -2.37 36.35 43.40
N GLU A 288 -2.02 36.36 42.10
CA GLU A 288 -2.92 36.72 41.02
C GLU A 288 -4.08 35.70 40.88
N LEU A 289 -3.78 34.40 40.90
CA LEU A 289 -4.80 33.35 40.85
C LEU A 289 -5.75 33.42 42.06
N GLU A 290 -5.26 33.74 43.25
CA GLU A 290 -6.11 33.96 44.43
C GLU A 290 -7.01 35.20 44.24
N ARG A 291 -6.48 36.30 43.71
CA ARG A 291 -7.25 37.52 43.39
C ARG A 291 -8.35 37.26 42.36
N GLN A 292 -8.08 36.41 41.37
CA GLN A 292 -9.03 36.01 40.35
C GLN A 292 -10.00 34.90 40.80
N ASN A 293 -9.92 34.45 42.06
CA ASN A 293 -10.69 33.31 42.57
C ASN A 293 -10.46 32.01 41.76
N ARG A 294 -9.28 31.84 41.16
CA ARG A 294 -8.89 30.68 40.35
C ARG A 294 -8.39 29.49 41.19
N ILE A 295 -8.23 29.64 42.50
CA ILE A 295 -7.77 28.55 43.38
C ILE A 295 -8.95 27.94 44.14
N TYR A 296 -9.14 26.63 43.98
CA TYR A 296 -10.05 25.80 44.76
C TYR A 296 -9.30 25.14 45.91
N TYR A 297 -9.93 25.06 47.09
CA TYR A 297 -9.35 24.37 48.24
C TYR A 297 -10.24 23.18 48.59
N SER A 298 -9.65 21.99 48.69
CA SER A 298 -10.37 20.81 49.15
C SER A 298 -10.85 20.97 50.61
N SER A 299 -11.70 20.05 51.07
CA SER A 299 -12.10 19.96 52.49
C SER A 299 -10.91 19.82 53.46
N THR A 300 -9.79 19.29 52.99
CA THR A 300 -8.52 19.17 53.73
C THR A 300 -7.62 20.40 53.59
N GLY A 301 -8.05 21.44 52.86
CA GLY A 301 -7.31 22.69 52.67
C GLY A 301 -6.21 22.63 51.60
N THR A 302 -6.16 21.58 50.77
CA THR A 302 -5.18 21.46 49.69
C THR A 302 -5.57 22.35 48.51
N PRO A 303 -4.68 23.22 48.00
CA PRO A 303 -4.98 24.10 46.88
C PRO A 303 -4.91 23.36 45.52
N TYR A 304 -5.84 23.68 44.64
CA TYR A 304 -5.96 23.22 43.26
C TYR A 304 -6.29 24.41 42.36
N LEU A 305 -5.88 24.34 41.10
CA LEU A 305 -6.33 25.31 40.10
C LEU A 305 -7.75 24.95 39.64
N LYS A 306 -8.63 25.93 39.51
CA LYS A 306 -9.92 25.74 38.83
C LYS A 306 -9.69 25.72 37.32
N GLU A 307 -9.83 24.55 36.71
CA GLU A 307 -9.91 24.40 35.26
C GLU A 307 -11.40 24.42 34.87
N TYR A 308 -11.88 25.51 34.25
CA TYR A 308 -13.29 25.62 33.88
C TYR A 308 -13.63 24.84 32.61
N GLU A 309 -14.84 24.28 32.56
CA GLU A 309 -15.32 23.47 31.44
C GLU A 309 -15.37 24.25 30.13
N ASP A 310 -15.89 25.47 30.14
CA ASP A 310 -16.02 26.34 28.96
C ASP A 310 -14.67 26.70 28.35
N GLU A 311 -13.69 27.09 29.18
CA GLU A 311 -12.31 27.38 28.74
C GLU A 311 -11.62 26.12 28.17
N TYR A 312 -11.85 24.97 28.81
CA TYR A 312 -11.25 23.71 28.38
C TYR A 312 -11.89 23.17 27.09
N VAL A 313 -13.20 23.38 26.93
CA VAL A 313 -13.95 23.01 25.71
C VAL A 313 -13.53 23.88 24.53
N GLU A 314 -13.29 25.18 24.73
CA GLU A 314 -12.80 26.07 23.68
C GLU A 314 -11.40 25.67 23.17
N GLN A 315 -10.53 25.17 24.06
CA GLN A 315 -9.20 24.69 23.68
C GLN A 315 -9.20 23.27 23.10
N GLY A 316 -10.15 22.43 23.53
CA GLY A 316 -10.17 21.01 23.22
C GLY A 316 -9.19 20.18 24.06
N ARG A 317 -9.30 18.86 23.96
CA ARG A 317 -8.39 17.91 24.64
C ARG A 317 -7.22 17.56 23.72
N ARG A 318 -5.99 17.72 24.21
CA ARG A 318 -4.79 17.21 23.53
C ARG A 318 -4.89 15.70 23.31
N VAL A 319 -4.69 15.27 22.07
CA VAL A 319 -4.60 13.86 21.71
C VAL A 319 -3.41 13.20 22.41
N GLN A 320 -3.62 12.00 22.93
CA GLN A 320 -2.58 11.18 23.59
C GLN A 320 -2.20 10.00 22.69
N SER A 321 -1.40 9.04 23.19
CA SER A 321 -0.98 7.86 22.42
C SER A 321 -2.05 6.77 22.26
N ILE A 322 -3.17 6.84 22.98
CA ILE A 322 -4.28 5.89 22.83
C ILE A 322 -5.37 6.56 22.00
N TRP A 323 -5.63 6.04 20.81
CA TRP A 323 -6.62 6.54 19.87
C TRP A 323 -7.80 5.57 19.82
N ASP A 324 -8.88 5.93 20.51
CA ASP A 324 -10.12 5.17 20.60
C ASP A 324 -11.32 5.88 19.96
N ASP A 325 -11.08 7.07 19.40
CA ASP A 325 -12.07 7.96 18.81
C ASP A 325 -12.17 7.84 17.28
N ILE A 326 -11.22 7.14 16.65
CA ILE A 326 -11.20 6.88 15.21
C ILE A 326 -11.49 5.40 14.99
N LEU A 327 -12.68 5.07 14.50
CA LEU A 327 -13.03 3.70 14.09
C LEU A 327 -13.17 3.63 12.57
N PRO A 328 -12.76 2.52 11.93
CA PRO A 328 -13.08 2.26 10.53
C PRO A 328 -14.57 2.30 10.30
N SER A 329 -15.00 3.12 9.35
CA SER A 329 -16.39 3.11 8.93
C SER A 329 -16.70 1.90 8.07
N LYS A 330 -17.85 1.26 8.31
CA LYS A 330 -18.39 0.21 7.43
C LYS A 330 -19.30 0.79 6.33
N THR A 331 -19.66 2.07 6.45
CA THR A 331 -20.56 2.78 5.54
C THR A 331 -20.11 4.24 5.42
N GLY A 332 -19.87 4.74 4.21
CA GLY A 332 -19.42 6.13 4.07
C GLY A 332 -18.94 6.47 2.68
N ASN A 333 -18.87 7.77 2.40
CA ASN A 333 -18.46 8.29 1.10
C ASN A 333 -16.96 8.06 0.81
N GLU A 334 -16.13 7.85 1.84
CA GLU A 334 -14.67 7.61 1.71
C GLU A 334 -14.31 6.20 1.22
N LEU A 335 -15.23 5.24 1.32
CA LEU A 335 -14.96 3.82 1.07
C LEU A 335 -14.84 3.51 -0.43
N VAL A 336 -13.79 2.78 -0.84
CA VAL A 336 -13.53 2.41 -2.25
C VAL A 336 -13.48 0.90 -2.52
N ASP A 337 -14.28 0.09 -1.81
CA ASP A 337 -14.33 -1.39 -1.95
C ASP A 337 -12.94 -2.06 -1.93
N TYR A 338 -12.01 -1.50 -1.14
CA TYR A 338 -10.66 -2.00 -0.95
C TYR A 338 -10.52 -2.54 0.48
N ALA A 339 -10.17 -3.81 0.64
CA ALA A 339 -10.33 -4.56 1.89
C ALA A 339 -9.55 -3.97 3.09
N THR A 340 -8.36 -3.41 2.85
CA THR A 340 -7.46 -2.92 3.90
C THR A 340 -7.42 -1.40 4.02
N GLN A 341 -8.42 -0.70 3.47
CA GLN A 341 -8.50 0.75 3.54
C GLN A 341 -8.45 1.26 4.99
N LYS A 342 -7.55 2.21 5.26
CA LYS A 342 -7.49 2.95 6.53
C LYS A 342 -8.44 4.17 6.52
N PRO A 343 -8.93 4.64 7.68
CA PRO A 343 -9.84 5.79 7.73
C PRO A 343 -9.11 7.10 7.42
N GLU A 344 -9.71 8.01 6.65
CA GLU A 344 -9.09 9.31 6.35
C GLU A 344 -8.71 10.10 7.60
N ALA A 345 -9.54 10.06 8.65
CA ALA A 345 -9.29 10.76 9.91
C ALA A 345 -8.00 10.31 10.62
N LEU A 346 -7.61 9.03 10.45
CA LEU A 346 -6.38 8.49 11.02
C LEU A 346 -5.15 9.14 10.36
N LEU A 347 -5.14 9.15 9.03
CA LEU A 347 -4.03 9.73 8.26
C LEU A 347 -4.02 11.25 8.38
N GLU A 348 -5.19 11.89 8.46
CA GLU A 348 -5.30 13.33 8.68
C GLU A 348 -4.65 13.76 10.00
N ARG A 349 -4.87 13.00 11.07
CA ARG A 349 -4.22 13.25 12.37
C ARG A 349 -2.70 13.14 12.27
N ILE A 350 -2.20 12.08 11.63
CA ILE A 350 -0.75 11.85 11.45
C ILE A 350 -0.12 12.97 10.61
N ILE A 351 -0.73 13.30 9.46
CA ILE A 351 -0.21 14.31 8.53
C ILE A 351 -0.22 15.71 9.17
N LYS A 352 -1.29 16.07 9.90
CA LYS A 352 -1.34 17.35 10.61
C LYS A 352 -0.32 17.43 11.74
N ALA A 353 -0.06 16.33 12.45
CA ALA A 353 0.91 16.32 13.54
C ALA A 353 2.33 16.51 13.01
N SER A 354 2.71 15.86 11.91
CA SER A 354 4.13 15.70 11.55
C SER A 354 4.51 16.28 10.20
N SER A 355 3.71 17.21 9.66
CA SER A 355 4.05 17.94 8.42
C SER A 355 3.40 19.33 8.36
N ASN A 356 4.03 20.23 7.60
CA ASN A 356 3.49 21.53 7.21
C ASN A 356 2.92 21.48 5.78
N GLU A 357 2.14 22.49 5.39
CA GLU A 357 1.74 22.67 4.00
C GLU A 357 2.96 22.76 3.06
N GLY A 358 2.83 22.25 1.84
CA GLY A 358 3.90 22.17 0.83
C GLY A 358 4.93 21.05 1.03
N MET A 359 4.98 20.43 2.21
CA MET A 359 5.86 19.27 2.47
C MET A 359 5.48 18.04 1.66
N LEU A 360 6.44 17.14 1.48
CA LEU A 360 6.25 15.90 0.71
C LEU A 360 5.94 14.71 1.64
N VAL A 361 4.73 14.16 1.50
CA VAL A 361 4.27 12.97 2.23
C VAL A 361 4.39 11.73 1.33
N ALA A 362 5.00 10.66 1.82
CA ALA A 362 5.16 9.43 1.07
C ALA A 362 4.52 8.22 1.75
N ASP A 363 3.93 7.36 0.94
CA ASP A 363 3.44 6.04 1.35
C ASP A 363 3.92 4.99 0.35
N PHE A 364 4.81 4.11 0.80
CA PHE A 364 5.44 3.07 -0.03
C PHE A 364 4.69 1.73 0.00
N PHE A 365 3.55 1.69 0.70
CA PHE A 365 2.60 0.58 0.71
C PHE A 365 1.19 1.15 0.58
N GLY A 366 1.03 1.97 -0.47
CA GLY A 366 -0.02 2.97 -0.52
C GLY A 366 -1.46 2.43 -0.52
N GLY A 367 -1.66 1.17 -0.91
CA GLY A 367 -2.97 0.53 -0.87
C GLY A 367 -4.02 1.35 -1.62
N SER A 368 -5.19 1.54 -1.00
CA SER A 368 -6.26 2.34 -1.60
C SER A 368 -5.90 3.83 -1.87
N GLY A 369 -4.77 4.36 -1.37
CA GLY A 369 -4.33 5.74 -1.63
C GLY A 369 -4.89 6.79 -0.67
N VAL A 370 -5.23 6.40 0.56
CA VAL A 370 -5.78 7.33 1.58
C VAL A 370 -4.75 8.40 1.94
N THR A 371 -3.50 8.00 2.18
CA THR A 371 -2.41 8.92 2.57
C THR A 371 -2.23 10.03 1.54
N ALA A 372 -2.18 9.67 0.25
CA ALA A 372 -2.04 10.62 -0.86
C ALA A 372 -3.24 11.57 -0.96
N ALA A 373 -4.46 11.03 -0.89
CA ALA A 373 -5.68 11.84 -0.98
C ALA A 373 -5.79 12.86 0.18
N VAL A 374 -5.47 12.44 1.40
CA VAL A 374 -5.47 13.31 2.58
C VAL A 374 -4.34 14.34 2.51
N ALA A 375 -3.14 13.94 2.08
CA ALA A 375 -2.02 14.87 1.87
C ALA A 375 -2.40 15.98 0.88
N ASN A 376 -2.94 15.61 -0.29
CA ASN A 376 -3.41 16.56 -1.30
C ASN A 376 -4.48 17.52 -0.74
N ARG A 377 -5.51 16.98 -0.07
CA ARG A 377 -6.58 17.78 0.55
C ARG A 377 -6.05 18.78 1.58
N LEU A 378 -4.98 18.42 2.28
CA LEU A 378 -4.32 19.27 3.27
C LEU A 378 -3.26 20.20 2.65
N GLY A 379 -3.11 20.27 1.32
CA GLY A 379 -2.12 21.16 0.68
C GLY A 379 -0.68 20.68 0.83
N ARG A 380 -0.46 19.37 0.97
CA ARG A 380 0.86 18.72 0.90
C ARG A 380 1.04 18.06 -0.45
N ARG A 381 2.30 17.91 -0.87
CA ARG A 381 2.65 17.06 -2.02
C ARG A 381 2.67 15.59 -1.60
N PHE A 382 2.50 14.67 -2.54
CA PHE A 382 2.49 13.25 -2.23
C PHE A 382 3.30 12.37 -3.19
N ILE A 383 3.84 11.29 -2.63
CA ILE A 383 4.27 10.11 -3.38
C ILE A 383 3.46 8.92 -2.88
N HIS A 384 2.74 8.27 -3.78
CA HIS A 384 2.08 7.01 -3.54
C HIS A 384 2.83 5.92 -4.30
N ASN A 385 3.29 4.88 -3.62
CA ASN A 385 3.92 3.73 -4.26
C ASN A 385 3.26 2.42 -3.82
N ASP A 386 3.04 1.56 -4.81
CA ASP A 386 2.52 0.20 -4.61
C ASP A 386 2.93 -0.68 -5.79
N ILE A 387 3.10 -1.99 -5.55
CA ILE A 387 3.40 -2.97 -6.60
C ILE A 387 2.13 -3.37 -7.37
N GLY A 388 0.98 -3.37 -6.69
CA GLY A 388 -0.28 -3.90 -7.21
C GLY A 388 -1.00 -2.91 -8.11
N ILE A 389 -1.26 -3.29 -9.36
CA ILE A 389 -1.99 -2.43 -10.32
C ILE A 389 -3.36 -2.00 -9.78
N ASN A 390 -4.06 -2.86 -9.08
CA ASN A 390 -5.37 -2.53 -8.49
C ASN A 390 -5.26 -1.44 -7.41
N SER A 391 -4.15 -1.41 -6.68
CA SER A 391 -3.81 -0.39 -5.72
C SER A 391 -3.63 0.96 -6.42
N ILE A 392 -2.75 0.97 -7.43
CA ILE A 392 -2.47 2.12 -8.30
C ILE A 392 -3.74 2.68 -8.94
N GLN A 393 -4.59 1.82 -9.51
CA GLN A 393 -5.84 2.24 -10.15
C GLN A 393 -6.87 2.78 -9.15
N THR A 394 -6.94 2.18 -7.97
CA THR A 394 -7.83 2.66 -6.89
C THR A 394 -7.37 4.03 -6.39
N ALA A 395 -6.07 4.21 -6.16
CA ALA A 395 -5.48 5.48 -5.75
C ALA A 395 -5.65 6.56 -6.83
N ARG A 396 -5.38 6.23 -8.10
CA ARG A 396 -5.59 7.12 -9.26
C ARG A 396 -7.02 7.62 -9.32
N ASP A 397 -8.01 6.72 -9.32
CA ASP A 397 -9.41 7.10 -9.42
C ASP A 397 -9.87 7.95 -8.23
N ARG A 398 -9.36 7.66 -7.02
CA ARG A 398 -9.60 8.46 -5.81
C ARG A 398 -9.03 9.87 -5.95
N LEU A 399 -7.81 10.00 -6.45
CA LEU A 399 -7.12 11.27 -6.61
C LEU A 399 -7.73 12.13 -7.73
N VAL A 400 -8.14 11.52 -8.85
CA VAL A 400 -8.92 12.19 -9.90
C VAL A 400 -10.22 12.74 -9.34
N SER A 401 -10.95 11.93 -8.57
CA SER A 401 -12.20 12.38 -7.92
C SER A 401 -11.98 13.51 -6.90
N ALA A 402 -10.78 13.58 -6.31
CA ALA A 402 -10.37 14.65 -5.40
C ALA A 402 -9.83 15.89 -6.12
N GLY A 403 -9.74 15.88 -7.46
CA GLY A 403 -9.22 16.99 -8.26
C GLY A 403 -7.71 17.20 -8.09
N ALA A 404 -6.96 16.14 -7.78
CA ALA A 404 -5.51 16.21 -7.64
C ALA A 404 -4.80 16.18 -9.00
N SER A 405 -3.71 16.94 -9.14
CA SER A 405 -2.78 16.88 -10.27
C SER A 405 -1.62 15.94 -9.91
N PHE A 406 -1.30 14.93 -10.74
CA PHE A 406 -0.22 13.97 -10.49
C PHE A 406 0.27 13.26 -11.76
N GLU A 407 1.47 12.68 -11.69
CA GLU A 407 2.00 11.76 -12.71
C GLU A 407 1.88 10.30 -12.24
N VAL A 408 1.51 9.40 -13.15
CA VAL A 408 1.64 7.95 -12.94
C VAL A 408 2.92 7.47 -13.60
N LYS A 409 3.77 6.82 -12.82
CA LYS A 409 5.07 6.29 -13.23
C LYS A 409 5.10 4.78 -13.08
N GLU A 410 5.70 4.11 -14.06
CA GLU A 410 5.89 2.67 -14.07
C GLU A 410 7.39 2.37 -13.99
N VAL A 411 7.78 1.57 -13.00
CA VAL A 411 9.14 1.01 -12.90
C VAL A 411 9.25 -0.18 -13.85
N LYS A 412 10.23 -0.15 -14.76
CA LYS A 412 10.53 -1.24 -15.72
C LYS A 412 11.44 -2.30 -15.11
N ASP A 413 11.00 -2.88 -14.01
CA ASP A 413 11.70 -3.97 -13.33
C ASP A 413 11.49 -5.34 -14.00
N GLY A 414 10.72 -5.38 -15.09
CA GLY A 414 10.37 -6.63 -15.78
C GLY A 414 9.31 -7.45 -15.04
N VAL A 415 8.79 -6.95 -13.91
CA VAL A 415 7.67 -7.54 -13.18
C VAL A 415 6.36 -7.04 -13.79
N ARG A 416 6.19 -7.22 -15.11
CA ARG A 416 4.88 -7.03 -15.76
C ARG A 416 3.88 -8.10 -15.36
N LEU A 417 4.33 -9.11 -14.62
CA LEU A 417 3.58 -10.31 -14.35
C LEU A 417 2.67 -10.15 -13.18
N TYR A 418 1.43 -10.51 -13.47
CA TYR A 418 0.33 -10.71 -12.55
C TYR A 418 0.52 -9.96 -11.25
N ARG A 419 -0.03 -8.74 -11.19
CA ARG A 419 -0.59 -7.98 -10.04
C ARG A 419 -0.05 -8.19 -8.62
N ASN A 420 0.29 -9.42 -8.26
CA ASN A 420 0.99 -9.92 -7.09
C ASN A 420 2.02 -11.03 -7.48
N PRO A 421 3.31 -10.90 -7.10
CA PRO A 421 4.32 -11.92 -7.42
C PRO A 421 3.99 -13.34 -6.91
N GLN A 422 3.14 -13.51 -5.88
CA GLN A 422 2.68 -14.84 -5.44
C GLN A 422 1.86 -15.55 -6.52
N GLN A 423 0.91 -14.87 -7.17
CA GLN A 423 0.13 -15.46 -8.27
C GLN A 423 0.99 -15.78 -9.47
N THR A 424 2.04 -14.99 -9.69
CA THR A 424 3.00 -15.25 -10.75
C THR A 424 3.74 -16.55 -10.44
N MET A 425 4.23 -16.74 -9.22
CA MET A 425 4.87 -18.00 -8.79
C MET A 425 3.91 -19.18 -8.96
N ASP A 426 2.66 -19.07 -8.50
CA ASP A 426 1.67 -20.15 -8.61
C ASP A 426 1.37 -20.58 -10.06
N ASN A 427 1.55 -19.68 -11.04
CA ASN A 427 1.26 -19.95 -12.44
C ASN A 427 2.51 -20.17 -13.29
N ILE A 428 3.71 -19.89 -12.80
CA ILE A 428 4.94 -19.83 -13.60
C ILE A 428 5.22 -21.16 -14.32
N CYS A 429 4.93 -22.28 -13.66
CA CYS A 429 5.07 -23.62 -14.22
C CYS A 429 4.15 -23.88 -15.42
N ARG A 430 3.00 -23.21 -15.50
CA ARG A 430 2.08 -23.29 -16.65
C ARG A 430 2.51 -22.39 -17.79
N LEU A 431 3.16 -21.27 -17.47
CA LEU A 431 3.59 -20.27 -18.45
C LEU A 431 4.84 -20.74 -19.20
N MET A 432 5.72 -21.49 -18.54
CA MET A 432 6.92 -22.05 -19.16
C MET A 432 6.60 -23.24 -20.08
N PRO A 433 6.89 -23.14 -21.39
CA PRO A 433 6.64 -24.23 -22.33
C PRO A 433 7.35 -25.53 -21.93
N GLY A 434 6.57 -26.61 -21.76
CA GLY A 434 7.09 -27.96 -21.53
C GLY A 434 7.52 -28.26 -20.08
N MET A 435 7.28 -27.32 -19.15
CA MET A 435 7.56 -27.50 -17.73
C MET A 435 6.49 -28.38 -17.07
N LYS A 436 6.93 -29.26 -16.16
CA LYS A 436 6.07 -30.13 -15.37
C LYS A 436 6.47 -30.03 -13.90
N ASN A 437 5.46 -30.00 -13.04
CA ASN A 437 5.63 -30.07 -11.61
C ASN A 437 5.73 -31.55 -11.18
N ASP A 438 6.65 -31.86 -10.27
CA ASP A 438 6.89 -33.22 -9.78
C ASP A 438 7.43 -33.14 -8.36
N ASP A 439 6.64 -33.62 -7.42
CA ASP A 439 6.92 -33.60 -5.98
C ASP A 439 8.13 -34.47 -5.57
N SER A 440 8.85 -35.07 -6.52
CA SER A 440 10.04 -35.89 -6.30
C SER A 440 11.38 -35.16 -6.39
N VAL A 441 11.39 -33.86 -6.73
CA VAL A 441 12.59 -33.02 -6.73
C VAL A 441 12.63 -32.19 -5.43
N ASP A 442 13.83 -31.86 -4.94
CA ASP A 442 14.02 -31.02 -3.74
C ASP A 442 13.31 -29.66 -3.88
N GLU A 443 12.87 -29.05 -2.77
CA GLU A 443 12.10 -27.78 -2.72
C GLU A 443 12.80 -26.61 -3.43
N PHE A 444 14.10 -26.73 -3.69
CA PHE A 444 14.89 -25.75 -4.43
C PHE A 444 14.54 -25.68 -5.93
N TRP A 445 14.08 -26.78 -6.54
CA TRP A 445 13.81 -26.86 -7.98
C TRP A 445 12.30 -26.78 -8.24
N GLU A 446 11.87 -25.77 -8.99
CA GLU A 446 10.45 -25.50 -9.26
C GLU A 446 9.79 -26.58 -10.15
N GLY A 447 10.61 -27.31 -10.92
CA GLY A 447 10.14 -28.43 -11.73
C GLY A 447 11.19 -28.91 -12.73
N TYR A 448 10.73 -29.59 -13.79
CA TYR A 448 11.61 -29.98 -14.91
C TYR A 448 10.96 -29.76 -16.28
N ILE A 449 11.82 -29.61 -17.29
CA ILE A 449 11.44 -29.68 -18.70
C ILE A 449 11.84 -31.05 -19.25
N SER A 450 10.95 -31.66 -20.03
CA SER A 450 11.24 -32.93 -20.72
C SER A 450 11.90 -32.67 -22.07
N ASP A 451 13.18 -33.00 -22.21
CA ASP A 451 13.92 -32.89 -23.46
C ASP A 451 14.20 -34.26 -24.07
N SER A 452 13.95 -34.40 -25.38
CA SER A 452 14.10 -35.67 -26.10
C SER A 452 15.52 -36.25 -26.10
N LYS A 453 16.56 -35.43 -25.90
CA LYS A 453 17.97 -35.81 -25.90
C LYS A 453 18.57 -35.79 -24.48
N LEU A 454 18.18 -34.82 -23.67
CA LEU A 454 18.75 -34.59 -22.34
C LEU A 454 17.98 -35.29 -21.21
N GLY A 455 16.74 -35.77 -21.47
CA GLY A 455 15.90 -36.39 -20.44
C GLY A 455 15.18 -35.34 -19.60
N LYS A 456 15.10 -35.56 -18.27
CA LYS A 456 14.58 -34.55 -17.35
C LYS A 456 15.64 -33.46 -17.16
N VAL A 457 15.27 -32.20 -17.38
CA VAL A 457 16.12 -31.03 -17.15
C VAL A 457 15.51 -30.22 -16.00
N PRO A 458 16.09 -30.25 -14.79
CA PRO A 458 15.61 -29.48 -13.65
C PRO A 458 15.68 -27.98 -13.93
N VAL A 459 14.68 -27.26 -13.43
CA VAL A 459 14.51 -25.82 -13.65
C VAL A 459 14.47 -25.11 -12.31
N TYR A 460 15.43 -24.21 -12.11
CA TYR A 460 15.40 -23.25 -11.01
C TYR A 460 14.68 -21.99 -11.47
N VAL A 461 13.75 -21.51 -10.64
CA VAL A 461 13.03 -20.26 -10.86
C VAL A 461 13.19 -19.39 -9.61
N PRO A 462 13.66 -18.13 -9.74
CA PRO A 462 13.82 -17.24 -8.60
C PRO A 462 12.46 -16.91 -8.00
N ASN A 463 12.40 -16.85 -6.68
CA ASN A 463 11.16 -16.50 -5.99
C ASN A 463 10.93 -14.99 -6.14
N LEU A 464 9.90 -14.61 -6.90
CA LEU A 464 9.58 -13.21 -7.17
C LEU A 464 9.13 -12.41 -5.94
N MET A 465 8.86 -13.08 -4.82
CA MET A 465 8.61 -12.43 -3.53
C MET A 465 9.92 -12.13 -2.79
N ASP A 466 10.98 -12.89 -3.03
CA ASP A 466 12.26 -12.77 -2.33
C ASP A 466 13.26 -11.99 -3.16
N SER A 467 13.46 -10.71 -2.79
CA SER A 467 14.41 -9.79 -3.43
C SER A 467 15.82 -10.38 -3.54
N SER A 468 16.24 -11.19 -2.57
CA SER A 468 17.56 -11.82 -2.56
C SER A 468 17.73 -12.80 -3.71
N SER A 469 16.67 -13.57 -4.02
CA SER A 469 16.66 -14.62 -5.04
C SER A 469 16.50 -14.10 -6.48
N LYS A 470 15.98 -12.88 -6.66
CA LYS A 470 15.79 -12.25 -7.99
C LYS A 470 17.11 -11.97 -8.71
N LEU A 471 18.18 -11.69 -7.96
CA LEU A 471 19.50 -11.42 -8.50
C LEU A 471 20.35 -12.69 -8.53
N LEU A 472 20.86 -13.02 -9.70
CA LEU A 472 21.90 -14.02 -9.88
C LEU A 472 23.28 -13.37 -9.71
N ASP A 473 23.89 -13.62 -8.56
CA ASP A 473 25.28 -13.27 -8.23
C ASP A 473 26.13 -14.54 -8.02
N GLU A 474 27.44 -14.36 -7.81
CA GLU A 474 28.37 -15.48 -7.58
C GLU A 474 28.00 -16.29 -6.33
N VAL A 475 27.42 -15.65 -5.30
CA VAL A 475 27.02 -16.34 -4.06
C VAL A 475 25.85 -17.27 -4.32
N MET A 476 24.82 -16.79 -5.02
CA MET A 476 23.68 -17.58 -5.41
C MET A 476 24.09 -18.71 -6.38
N MET A 477 24.98 -18.40 -7.33
CA MET A 477 25.52 -19.43 -8.23
C MET A 477 26.33 -20.48 -7.47
N ASN A 478 27.16 -20.08 -6.51
CA ASN A 478 27.91 -21.00 -5.66
C ASN A 478 26.97 -21.95 -4.88
N ARG A 479 25.86 -21.42 -4.35
CA ARG A 479 24.82 -22.22 -3.70
C ARG A 479 24.19 -23.23 -4.66
N ILE A 480 23.86 -22.80 -5.88
CA ILE A 480 23.32 -23.69 -6.92
C ILE A 480 24.32 -24.82 -7.23
N LEU A 481 25.59 -24.48 -7.45
CA LEU A 481 26.63 -25.43 -7.86
C LEU A 481 27.00 -26.44 -6.76
N HIS A 482 27.10 -26.02 -5.50
CA HIS A 482 27.64 -26.85 -4.42
C HIS A 482 26.61 -27.37 -3.42
N GLU A 483 25.39 -26.85 -3.41
CA GLU A 483 24.31 -27.33 -2.54
C GLU A 483 23.18 -27.96 -3.36
N ALA A 484 22.62 -27.26 -4.35
CA ALA A 484 21.42 -27.72 -5.04
C ALA A 484 21.67 -28.79 -6.12
N ILE A 485 22.75 -28.65 -6.91
CA ILE A 485 23.09 -29.62 -7.96
C ILE A 485 23.52 -30.98 -7.40
N PRO A 486 24.33 -31.08 -6.32
CA PRO A 486 24.72 -32.37 -5.76
C PRO A 486 23.58 -33.25 -5.25
N GLU A 487 22.45 -32.64 -4.87
CA GLU A 487 21.23 -33.35 -4.45
C GLU A 487 20.42 -33.91 -5.64
N LEU A 488 20.76 -33.53 -6.88
CA LEU A 488 20.09 -34.04 -8.07
C LEU A 488 20.52 -35.48 -8.41
N PRO A 489 19.63 -36.27 -9.04
CA PRO A 489 19.99 -37.58 -9.56
C PRO A 489 21.17 -37.56 -10.55
N SER A 490 22.04 -38.56 -10.48
CA SER A 490 23.26 -38.65 -11.31
C SER A 490 23.01 -38.76 -12.83
N ASP A 491 21.78 -39.01 -13.26
CA ASP A 491 21.37 -39.07 -14.67
C ASP A 491 21.00 -37.71 -15.26
N ILE A 492 20.93 -36.66 -14.44
CA ILE A 492 20.73 -35.28 -14.90
C ILE A 492 21.97 -34.81 -15.66
N LYS A 493 21.74 -34.31 -16.88
CA LYS A 493 22.82 -33.86 -17.79
C LYS A 493 22.91 -32.34 -17.92
N LYS A 494 21.87 -31.64 -17.49
CA LYS A 494 21.73 -30.20 -17.64
C LYS A 494 20.72 -29.65 -16.64
N VAL A 495 20.92 -28.42 -16.20
CA VAL A 495 19.97 -27.63 -15.41
C VAL A 495 19.74 -26.28 -16.08
N ILE A 496 18.53 -25.75 -15.94
CA ILE A 496 18.17 -24.40 -16.37
C ILE A 496 18.01 -23.53 -15.12
N VAL A 497 18.68 -22.38 -15.11
CA VAL A 497 18.60 -21.40 -14.04
C VAL A 497 18.01 -20.14 -14.62
N TYR A 498 16.74 -19.88 -14.30
CA TYR A 498 16.14 -18.60 -14.60
C TYR A 498 16.68 -17.52 -13.65
N TYR A 499 16.77 -16.29 -14.14
CA TYR A 499 17.11 -15.12 -13.34
C TYR A 499 16.21 -13.94 -13.70
N VAL A 500 15.96 -13.03 -12.75
CA VAL A 500 15.28 -11.75 -13.03
C VAL A 500 16.32 -10.68 -13.29
N ASP A 501 17.33 -10.58 -12.42
CA ASP A 501 18.50 -9.74 -12.61
C ASP A 501 19.77 -10.59 -12.49
N ILE A 502 20.85 -10.12 -13.11
CA ILE A 502 22.14 -10.77 -13.08
C ILE A 502 23.21 -9.70 -12.87
N THR A 503 24.19 -9.98 -12.02
CA THR A 503 25.31 -9.05 -11.75
C THR A 503 26.11 -8.77 -13.02
N SER A 504 26.57 -9.83 -13.67
CA SER A 504 27.16 -9.81 -15.01
C SER A 504 27.09 -11.22 -15.58
N GLU A 505 26.47 -11.37 -16.75
CA GLU A 505 26.38 -12.68 -17.41
C GLU A 505 27.77 -13.25 -17.73
N GLU A 506 28.73 -12.39 -18.11
CA GLU A 506 30.11 -12.79 -18.36
C GLU A 506 30.82 -13.27 -17.08
N GLU A 507 30.63 -12.58 -15.95
CA GLU A 507 31.26 -12.96 -14.67
C GLU A 507 30.67 -14.25 -14.13
N ILE A 508 29.34 -14.41 -14.19
CA ILE A 508 28.69 -15.65 -13.75
C ILE A 508 29.08 -16.83 -14.63
N TYR A 509 29.10 -16.69 -15.96
CA TYR A 509 29.59 -17.77 -16.82
C TYR A 509 31.06 -18.07 -16.58
N LYS A 510 31.89 -17.06 -16.30
CA LYS A 510 33.29 -17.29 -15.92
C LYS A 510 33.38 -18.08 -14.62
N PHE A 511 32.62 -17.70 -13.59
CA PHE A 511 32.53 -18.40 -12.32
C PHE A 511 32.13 -19.88 -12.50
N ILE A 512 31.07 -20.15 -13.28
CA ILE A 512 30.62 -21.51 -13.59
C ILE A 512 31.71 -22.31 -14.32
N ASN A 513 32.39 -21.70 -15.29
CA ASN A 513 33.42 -22.38 -16.10
C ASN A 513 34.73 -22.65 -15.32
N GLU A 514 35.04 -21.83 -14.31
CA GLU A 514 36.19 -22.05 -13.43
C GLU A 514 35.91 -23.14 -12.38
N ASP A 515 34.63 -23.36 -12.06
CA ASP A 515 34.18 -24.42 -11.17
C ASP A 515 34.26 -25.81 -11.83
N LYS A 516 34.92 -26.76 -11.14
CA LYS A 516 35.14 -28.12 -11.65
C LYS A 516 34.12 -29.14 -11.12
N SER A 517 33.17 -28.70 -10.30
CA SER A 517 32.13 -29.57 -9.72
C SER A 517 31.11 -30.04 -10.76
N VAL A 518 30.90 -29.26 -11.83
CA VAL A 518 29.94 -29.56 -12.89
C VAL A 518 30.61 -29.60 -14.27
N PRO A 519 30.10 -30.39 -15.23
CA PRO A 519 30.58 -30.37 -16.61
C PRO A 519 30.40 -28.99 -17.26
N LYS A 520 31.19 -28.72 -18.30
CA LYS A 520 30.97 -27.55 -19.15
C LYS A 520 29.59 -27.61 -19.80
N ASP A 521 28.91 -26.47 -19.90
CA ASP A 521 27.55 -26.31 -20.43
C ASP A 521 26.45 -27.04 -19.63
N PHE A 522 26.75 -27.47 -18.40
CA PHE A 522 25.77 -28.11 -17.52
C PHE A 522 24.69 -27.14 -17.02
N VAL A 523 25.05 -25.87 -16.82
CA VAL A 523 24.14 -24.81 -16.38
C VAL A 523 23.78 -23.92 -17.56
N GLU A 524 22.49 -23.77 -17.84
CA GLU A 524 21.96 -22.81 -18.82
C GLU A 524 21.24 -21.68 -18.09
N LEU A 525 21.70 -20.44 -18.28
CA LEU A 525 21.06 -19.27 -17.73
C LEU A 525 19.98 -18.77 -18.69
N ARG A 526 18.80 -18.42 -18.17
CA ARG A 526 17.71 -17.83 -18.97
C ARG A 526 17.14 -16.61 -18.28
N ASP A 527 16.88 -15.56 -19.05
CA ASP A 527 16.16 -14.39 -18.54
C ASP A 527 14.68 -14.77 -18.38
N LEU A 528 14.21 -14.74 -17.13
CA LEU A 528 12.82 -15.04 -16.80
C LEU A 528 11.88 -14.01 -17.43
N LYS A 529 12.30 -12.74 -17.56
CA LYS A 529 11.47 -11.66 -18.11
C LYS A 529 10.99 -11.95 -19.52
N VAL A 530 11.77 -12.71 -20.31
CA VAL A 530 11.37 -13.10 -21.67
C VAL A 530 10.16 -14.04 -21.64
N VAL A 531 10.19 -15.07 -20.79
CA VAL A 531 9.05 -15.98 -20.58
C VAL A 531 7.83 -15.22 -20.08
N LEU A 532 8.11 -14.24 -19.23
CA LEU A 532 7.11 -13.47 -18.54
C LEU A 532 6.44 -12.42 -19.46
N ASP A 533 7.18 -11.87 -20.41
CA ASP A 533 6.70 -10.96 -21.44
C ASP A 533 5.91 -11.70 -22.53
N ASP A 534 6.18 -12.99 -22.77
CA ASP A 534 5.52 -13.82 -23.78
C ASP A 534 4.08 -14.25 -23.42
N VAL A 535 3.61 -14.00 -22.20
CA VAL A 535 2.23 -14.28 -21.77
C VAL A 535 1.35 -13.06 -22.00
N VAL A 536 1.28 -12.60 -23.24
CA VAL A 536 0.34 -11.54 -23.63
C VAL A 536 -1.02 -12.19 -23.91
N ALA A 537 -1.85 -12.28 -22.87
CA ALA A 537 -3.28 -12.46 -23.09
C ALA A 537 -3.80 -11.21 -23.83
N GLU A 538 -4.29 -11.38 -25.06
CA GLU A 538 -4.74 -10.27 -25.88
C GLU A 538 -6.19 -9.90 -25.53
N ASP A 539 -6.41 -8.65 -25.15
CA ASP A 539 -7.75 -8.09 -25.06
C ASP A 539 -8.21 -7.64 -26.47
N TYR A 540 -9.42 -8.03 -26.87
CA TYR A 540 -10.00 -7.68 -28.17
C TYR A 540 -11.21 -6.76 -27.99
N ALA A 541 -11.27 -5.67 -28.77
CA ALA A 541 -12.39 -4.74 -28.79
C ALA A 541 -12.89 -4.48 -30.21
N GLU A 542 -14.21 -4.40 -30.38
CA GLU A 542 -14.86 -3.81 -31.55
C GLU A 542 -15.54 -2.51 -31.13
N TYR A 543 -15.36 -1.46 -31.93
CA TYR A 543 -15.90 -0.14 -31.65
C TYR A 543 -16.30 0.58 -32.94
N LYS A 544 -17.18 1.58 -32.79
CA LYS A 544 -17.61 2.47 -33.88
C LYS A 544 -17.37 3.91 -33.45
N VAL A 545 -16.80 4.71 -34.34
CA VAL A 545 -16.57 6.15 -34.13
C VAL A 545 -17.48 6.92 -35.07
N GLU A 546 -18.38 7.73 -34.50
CA GLU A 546 -19.32 8.55 -35.25
C GLU A 546 -19.27 10.00 -34.75
N ARG A 547 -19.75 10.95 -35.57
CA ARG A 547 -19.90 12.35 -35.12
C ARG A 547 -20.95 12.40 -34.00
N ALA A 548 -20.64 13.12 -32.92
CA ALA A 548 -21.55 13.22 -31.80
C ALA A 548 -22.87 13.88 -32.23
N THR A 549 -24.00 13.39 -31.72
CA THR A 549 -25.32 13.96 -32.01
C THR A 549 -26.09 14.24 -30.72
N GLU A 550 -26.84 15.34 -30.69
CA GLU A 550 -27.74 15.70 -29.61
C GLU A 550 -29.18 15.77 -30.12
N GLU A 551 -30.14 15.35 -29.29
CA GLU A 551 -31.55 15.36 -29.65
C GLU A 551 -32.24 16.63 -29.14
N LEU A 552 -32.58 17.51 -30.08
CA LEU A 552 -33.25 18.77 -29.80
C LEU A 552 -34.59 18.80 -30.54
N CYS A 553 -35.69 18.86 -29.77
CA CYS A 553 -37.06 18.84 -30.28
C CYS A 553 -37.36 17.65 -31.22
N GLY A 554 -36.84 16.46 -30.91
CA GLY A 554 -37.07 15.24 -31.71
C GLY A 554 -36.29 15.18 -33.03
N LYS A 555 -35.29 16.05 -33.21
CA LYS A 555 -34.34 16.00 -34.32
C LYS A 555 -32.93 15.78 -33.78
N LYS A 556 -32.19 14.85 -34.40
CA LYS A 556 -30.75 14.69 -34.17
C LYS A 556 -30.01 15.84 -34.85
N ILE A 557 -29.26 16.60 -34.06
CA ILE A 557 -28.40 17.69 -34.51
C ILE A 557 -26.96 17.27 -34.20
N GLU A 558 -26.05 17.44 -35.16
CA GLU A 558 -24.63 17.18 -34.92
C GLU A 558 -24.09 18.15 -33.87
N LYS A 559 -23.43 17.60 -32.85
CA LYS A 559 -22.70 18.33 -31.82
C LYS A 559 -21.21 18.23 -32.11
N GLU A 560 -20.45 19.20 -31.64
CA GLU A 560 -18.99 19.16 -31.69
C GLU A 560 -18.45 17.92 -30.94
N GLY A 561 -17.51 17.20 -31.55
CA GLY A 561 -16.92 15.97 -31.01
C GLY A 561 -17.37 14.68 -31.70
N PHE A 562 -17.06 13.55 -31.07
CA PHE A 562 -17.30 12.20 -31.57
C PHE A 562 -17.83 11.30 -30.46
N ASP A 563 -18.73 10.39 -30.81
CA ASP A 563 -19.15 9.30 -29.93
C ASP A 563 -18.44 8.02 -30.35
N ILE A 564 -17.87 7.33 -29.38
CA ILE A 564 -17.23 6.03 -29.56
C ILE A 564 -18.11 4.99 -28.88
N GLU A 565 -18.77 4.14 -29.66
CA GLU A 565 -19.59 3.04 -29.16
C GLU A 565 -18.77 1.75 -29.15
N ILE A 566 -18.62 1.13 -27.97
CA ILE A 566 -17.98 -0.17 -27.82
C ILE A 566 -19.01 -1.25 -28.12
N THR A 567 -18.85 -1.94 -29.25
CA THR A 567 -19.81 -2.97 -29.66
C THR A 567 -19.51 -4.31 -29.01
N LYS A 568 -18.23 -4.59 -28.75
CA LYS A 568 -17.75 -5.83 -28.13
C LYS A 568 -16.43 -5.60 -27.42
N PHE A 569 -16.22 -6.25 -26.27
CA PHE A 569 -14.94 -6.33 -25.57
C PHE A 569 -14.77 -7.71 -24.96
N VAL A 570 -13.63 -8.35 -25.22
CA VAL A 570 -13.30 -9.68 -24.72
C VAL A 570 -11.91 -9.65 -24.13
N SER A 571 -11.79 -10.09 -22.88
CA SER A 571 -10.52 -10.26 -22.19
C SER A 571 -10.35 -11.72 -21.79
N ASP A 572 -9.40 -12.41 -22.40
CA ASP A 572 -9.10 -13.81 -22.11
C ASP A 572 -8.76 -14.03 -20.64
N ARG A 573 -8.07 -13.06 -20.04
CA ARG A 573 -7.69 -13.10 -18.64
C ARG A 573 -8.89 -13.02 -17.70
N VAL A 574 -9.86 -12.13 -17.99
CA VAL A 574 -11.09 -12.04 -17.20
C VAL A 574 -11.89 -13.34 -17.33
N LEU A 575 -11.99 -13.88 -18.55
CA LEU A 575 -12.71 -15.13 -18.81
C LEU A 575 -12.08 -16.32 -18.07
N GLN A 576 -10.75 -16.42 -18.07
CA GLN A 576 -10.03 -17.48 -17.35
C GLN A 576 -10.29 -17.41 -15.85
N LYS A 577 -10.24 -16.21 -15.25
CA LYS A 577 -10.53 -16.04 -13.81
C LYS A 577 -11.96 -16.43 -13.46
N ILE A 578 -12.92 -16.07 -14.31
CA ILE A 578 -14.32 -16.47 -14.14
C ILE A 578 -14.46 -18.00 -14.25
N TYR A 579 -13.76 -18.61 -15.21
CA TYR A 579 -13.72 -20.06 -15.36
C TYR A 579 -13.18 -20.74 -14.10
N ASP A 580 -12.03 -20.30 -13.58
CA ASP A 580 -11.40 -20.85 -12.39
C ASP A 580 -12.29 -20.68 -11.15
N PHE A 581 -12.91 -19.51 -10.98
CA PHE A 581 -13.86 -19.25 -9.90
C PHE A 581 -15.07 -20.18 -9.98
N ASN A 582 -15.66 -20.33 -11.16
CA ASN A 582 -16.79 -21.23 -11.36
C ASN A 582 -16.39 -22.69 -11.09
N ALA A 583 -15.24 -23.14 -11.62
CA ALA A 583 -14.73 -24.49 -11.44
C ALA A 583 -14.49 -24.83 -9.96
N LYS A 584 -13.86 -23.92 -9.20
CA LYS A 584 -13.61 -24.07 -7.76
C LYS A 584 -14.91 -24.20 -6.95
N ASN A 585 -15.95 -23.47 -7.32
CA ASN A 585 -17.22 -23.44 -6.58
C ASN A 585 -18.25 -24.48 -7.03
N MET A 586 -18.10 -25.08 -8.22
CA MET A 586 -18.96 -26.18 -8.69
C MET A 586 -18.86 -27.45 -7.81
N GLY A 587 -17.81 -27.59 -7.00
CA GLY A 587 -17.62 -28.69 -6.05
C GLY A 587 -18.01 -28.39 -4.59
N ALA A 588 -18.39 -27.14 -4.26
CA ALA A 588 -18.59 -26.69 -2.89
C ALA A 588 -20.04 -26.88 -2.41
N ASP A 589 -20.20 -27.67 -1.33
CA ASP A 589 -21.33 -27.81 -0.42
C ASP A 589 -22.76 -27.97 -0.99
N LYS A 590 -23.35 -29.17 -0.83
CA LYS A 590 -24.68 -29.57 -1.38
C LYS A 590 -25.88 -28.78 -0.82
N LYS A 591 -25.68 -27.84 0.10
CA LYS A 591 -26.76 -27.11 0.79
C LYS A 591 -27.10 -25.74 0.20
N LYS A 592 -26.24 -25.15 -0.65
CA LYS A 592 -26.55 -23.92 -1.41
C LYS A 592 -26.33 -24.17 -2.89
N LYS A 593 -27.34 -23.85 -3.72
CA LYS A 593 -27.23 -23.98 -5.18
C LYS A 593 -26.32 -22.85 -5.69
N PHE A 594 -25.08 -23.18 -6.06
CA PHE A 594 -24.17 -22.25 -6.70
C PHE A 594 -24.65 -21.91 -8.12
N ASN A 595 -24.75 -20.61 -8.43
CA ASN A 595 -25.10 -20.11 -9.76
C ASN A 595 -23.82 -19.59 -10.44
N PRO A 596 -23.31 -20.25 -11.49
CA PRO A 596 -22.10 -19.81 -12.17
C PRO A 596 -22.20 -18.40 -12.76
N ILE A 597 -21.05 -17.73 -12.79
CA ILE A 597 -20.89 -16.47 -13.50
C ILE A 597 -20.81 -16.75 -14.99
N SER A 598 -21.63 -16.04 -15.78
CA SER A 598 -21.72 -16.17 -17.23
C SER A 598 -21.63 -14.78 -17.84
N ILE A 599 -20.82 -14.65 -18.90
CA ILE A 599 -20.63 -13.39 -19.63
C ILE A 599 -21.36 -13.47 -20.97
N SER A 600 -21.92 -12.34 -21.39
CA SER A 600 -22.56 -12.12 -22.68
C SER A 600 -21.57 -12.30 -23.83
N LYS A 601 -22.09 -12.39 -25.06
CA LYS A 601 -21.23 -12.52 -26.25
C LYS A 601 -20.47 -11.23 -26.55
N GLU A 602 -21.04 -10.10 -26.15
CA GLU A 602 -20.51 -8.75 -26.34
C GLU A 602 -19.47 -8.40 -25.25
N GLY A 603 -19.58 -8.99 -24.05
CA GLY A 603 -18.61 -8.86 -22.96
C GLY A 603 -18.53 -7.46 -22.33
N LEU A 604 -19.46 -6.56 -22.63
CA LEU A 604 -19.44 -5.16 -22.18
C LEU A 604 -19.58 -4.99 -20.65
N GLU A 605 -20.15 -5.98 -19.96
CA GLU A 605 -20.18 -6.05 -18.49
C GLU A 605 -18.80 -6.26 -17.85
N THR A 606 -17.79 -6.62 -18.66
CA THR A 606 -16.41 -6.83 -18.21
C THR A 606 -15.56 -5.55 -18.28
N ILE A 607 -16.13 -4.44 -18.77
CA ILE A 607 -15.49 -3.13 -18.81
C ILE A 607 -15.76 -2.39 -17.51
N GLU A 608 -14.74 -1.78 -16.91
CA GLU A 608 -14.91 -0.91 -15.75
C GLU A 608 -14.59 0.54 -15.99
N TYR A 609 -13.73 0.83 -16.96
CA TYR A 609 -13.31 2.18 -17.25
C TYR A 609 -12.90 2.32 -18.71
N LEU A 610 -13.13 3.52 -19.23
CA LEU A 610 -12.78 3.94 -20.58
C LEU A 610 -12.15 5.31 -20.51
N SER A 611 -11.13 5.53 -21.34
CA SER A 611 -10.57 6.85 -21.55
C SER A 611 -10.20 7.04 -23.01
N VAL A 612 -10.30 8.27 -23.49
CA VAL A 612 -9.99 8.64 -24.87
C VAL A 612 -8.88 9.68 -24.87
N ASP A 613 -7.89 9.44 -25.72
CA ASP A 613 -6.83 10.38 -26.04
C ASP A 613 -7.04 10.94 -27.45
N CYS A 614 -7.15 12.26 -27.54
CA CYS A 614 -7.31 13.00 -28.78
C CYS A 614 -6.04 13.78 -29.18
N THR A 615 -4.95 13.60 -28.44
CA THR A 615 -3.71 14.39 -28.56
C THR A 615 -2.61 13.69 -29.34
N ALA A 616 -2.39 12.39 -29.09
CA ALA A 616 -1.33 11.62 -29.70
C ALA A 616 -1.74 10.16 -30.01
N THR A 617 -1.04 9.55 -30.97
CA THR A 617 -1.20 8.13 -31.36
C THR A 617 -0.24 7.19 -30.63
N GLU A 618 0.77 7.72 -29.93
CA GLU A 618 1.78 6.98 -29.17
C GLU A 618 2.35 7.87 -28.04
N GLY A 619 3.08 7.26 -27.10
CA GLY A 619 3.70 7.98 -25.96
C GLY A 619 2.79 8.11 -24.74
N GLU A 620 3.09 9.08 -23.87
CA GLU A 620 2.38 9.38 -22.61
C GLU A 620 0.86 9.47 -22.84
N TRP A 621 0.07 8.93 -21.90
CA TRP A 621 -1.38 8.97 -22.00
C TRP A 621 -1.93 10.33 -21.56
N HIS A 622 -2.80 10.92 -22.38
CA HIS A 622 -3.59 12.10 -22.06
C HIS A 622 -5.09 11.77 -22.15
N SER A 623 -5.81 11.86 -21.03
CA SER A 623 -7.26 11.67 -21.01
C SER A 623 -7.99 12.96 -21.38
N ASP A 624 -8.59 13.02 -22.58
CA ASP A 624 -9.53 14.09 -22.95
C ASP A 624 -10.96 13.84 -22.40
N SER A 625 -11.28 12.57 -22.13
CA SER A 625 -12.57 12.14 -21.59
C SER A 625 -12.43 10.78 -20.91
N GLU A 626 -13.13 10.59 -19.79
CA GLU A 626 -13.10 9.39 -18.96
C GLU A 626 -14.49 8.96 -18.53
N VAL A 627 -14.78 7.67 -18.66
CA VAL A 627 -15.99 7.04 -18.15
C VAL A 627 -15.58 5.88 -17.24
N LYS A 628 -15.79 6.03 -15.94
CA LYS A 628 -15.71 4.93 -14.97
C LYS A 628 -17.10 4.40 -14.68
N ILE A 629 -17.24 3.08 -14.59
CA ILE A 629 -18.50 2.40 -14.33
C ILE A 629 -18.44 1.82 -12.92
N ASP A 630 -19.35 2.25 -12.04
CA ASP A 630 -19.43 1.72 -10.68
C ASP A 630 -20.01 0.30 -10.65
N LYS A 631 -20.02 -0.33 -9.47
CA LYS A 631 -20.51 -1.71 -9.30
C LYS A 631 -21.99 -1.89 -9.60
N LEU A 632 -22.79 -0.82 -9.59
CA LEU A 632 -24.22 -0.82 -9.91
C LEU A 632 -24.48 -0.48 -11.38
N GLY A 633 -23.43 -0.14 -12.15
CA GLY A 633 -23.52 0.22 -13.55
C GLY A 633 -23.76 1.72 -13.79
N TYR A 634 -23.65 2.58 -12.78
CA TYR A 634 -23.72 4.04 -12.97
C TYR A 634 -22.40 4.60 -13.48
N VAL A 635 -22.50 5.62 -14.31
CA VAL A 635 -21.35 6.32 -14.91
C VAL A 635 -20.83 7.40 -13.97
N ILE A 636 -19.51 7.41 -13.79
CA ILE A 636 -18.72 8.49 -13.23
C ILE A 636 -17.95 9.10 -14.40
N LEU A 637 -18.36 10.28 -14.84
CA LEU A 637 -17.81 10.99 -16.00
C LEU A 637 -16.76 11.99 -15.53
N ASN A 638 -15.51 11.85 -15.98
CA ASN A 638 -14.38 12.73 -15.61
C ASN A 638 -14.28 12.94 -14.07
N GLY A 639 -14.39 11.84 -13.31
CA GLY A 639 -14.37 11.86 -11.84
C GLY A 639 -15.67 12.31 -11.16
N GLN A 640 -16.67 12.78 -11.91
CA GLN A 640 -17.95 13.24 -11.36
C GLN A 640 -19.05 12.16 -11.47
N LYS A 641 -19.66 11.81 -10.33
CA LYS A 641 -20.76 10.81 -10.29
C LYS A 641 -21.98 11.34 -11.03
N THR A 642 -22.57 10.52 -11.90
CA THR A 642 -23.80 10.84 -12.63
C THR A 642 -24.94 9.91 -12.20
N LYS A 643 -26.16 10.19 -12.67
CA LYS A 643 -27.32 9.29 -12.53
C LYS A 643 -27.53 8.41 -13.76
N ASN A 644 -26.64 8.50 -14.74
CA ASN A 644 -26.76 7.80 -16.01
C ASN A 644 -26.21 6.39 -15.86
N PHE A 645 -26.89 5.43 -16.48
CA PHE A 645 -26.37 4.07 -16.61
C PHE A 645 -25.35 4.01 -17.73
N TRP A 646 -24.43 3.06 -17.60
CA TRP A 646 -23.53 2.66 -18.66
C TRP A 646 -24.31 2.29 -19.92
N ASP A 647 -23.94 2.85 -21.06
CA ASP A 647 -24.65 2.74 -22.35
C ASP A 647 -23.74 2.26 -23.50
N ALA A 648 -22.55 1.75 -23.18
CA ALA A 648 -21.52 1.35 -24.13
C ALA A 648 -20.78 2.49 -24.84
N LYS A 649 -20.97 3.76 -24.44
CA LYS A 649 -20.41 4.91 -25.17
C LYS A 649 -19.48 5.78 -24.34
N ILE A 650 -18.48 6.35 -25.02
CA ILE A 650 -17.65 7.43 -24.50
C ILE A 650 -17.60 8.57 -25.52
N TYR A 651 -17.79 9.79 -25.03
CA TYR A 651 -17.71 11.00 -25.82
C TYR A 651 -16.27 11.50 -25.90
N ALA A 652 -15.83 11.91 -27.08
CA ALA A 652 -14.54 12.54 -27.33
C ALA A 652 -14.76 13.99 -27.81
N PRO A 653 -14.13 15.00 -27.19
CA PRO A 653 -14.30 16.40 -27.61
C PRO A 653 -13.70 16.70 -28.98
N LYS A 654 -12.71 15.90 -29.42
CA LYS A 654 -11.99 16.04 -30.69
C LYS A 654 -11.90 14.68 -31.38
N GLN A 655 -11.28 14.66 -32.56
CA GLN A 655 -11.01 13.39 -33.27
C GLN A 655 -10.24 12.45 -32.34
N PRO A 656 -10.82 11.31 -31.97
CA PRO A 656 -10.16 10.40 -31.05
C PRO A 656 -9.03 9.66 -31.78
N LEU A 657 -7.89 9.51 -31.13
CA LEU A 657 -6.68 8.89 -31.70
C LEU A 657 -6.35 7.56 -31.01
N ARG A 658 -6.60 7.47 -29.70
CA ARG A 658 -6.46 6.24 -28.93
C ARG A 658 -7.63 6.06 -27.98
N LEU A 659 -7.97 4.80 -27.74
CA LEU A 659 -8.96 4.36 -26.76
C LEU A 659 -8.30 3.43 -25.74
N LYS A 660 -8.41 3.76 -24.45
CA LYS A 660 -8.00 2.90 -23.35
C LYS A 660 -9.24 2.24 -22.76
N ILE A 661 -9.23 0.92 -22.67
CA ILE A 661 -10.27 0.14 -21.98
C ILE A 661 -9.61 -0.53 -20.78
N ARG A 662 -10.18 -0.31 -19.59
CA ARG A 662 -9.81 -1.05 -18.38
C ARG A 662 -10.89 -2.07 -18.05
N ASN A 663 -10.47 -3.33 -17.89
CA ASN A 663 -11.38 -4.43 -17.55
C ASN A 663 -11.68 -4.49 -16.04
N ILE A 664 -12.72 -5.21 -15.61
CA ILE A 664 -13.14 -5.32 -14.19
C ILE A 664 -12.08 -5.84 -13.22
N CYS A 665 -11.05 -6.46 -13.78
CA CYS A 665 -9.93 -6.96 -13.03
C CYS A 665 -8.93 -5.80 -12.77
N GLY A 666 -8.87 -4.76 -13.62
CA GLY A 666 -7.99 -3.61 -13.51
C GLY A 666 -6.88 -3.54 -14.56
N ASP A 667 -6.87 -4.42 -15.57
CA ASP A 667 -5.89 -4.33 -16.67
C ASP A 667 -6.36 -3.32 -17.69
N GLU A 668 -5.42 -2.53 -18.21
CA GLU A 668 -5.64 -1.53 -19.24
C GLU A 668 -5.08 -1.99 -20.58
N THR A 669 -5.90 -1.89 -21.62
CA THR A 669 -5.51 -2.13 -23.01
C THR A 669 -5.75 -0.86 -23.82
N ILE A 670 -4.75 -0.47 -24.61
CA ILE A 670 -4.81 0.71 -25.49
C ILE A 670 -4.99 0.26 -26.93
N PHE A 671 -6.00 0.82 -27.60
CA PHE A 671 -6.32 0.63 -29.00
C PHE A 671 -6.05 1.94 -29.76
N VAL A 672 -5.34 1.88 -30.87
CA VAL A 672 -5.22 3.02 -31.81
C VAL A 672 -6.45 3.03 -32.71
N LEU A 673 -7.08 4.20 -32.88
CA LEU A 673 -8.37 4.37 -33.54
C LEU A 673 -8.28 4.80 -35.02
#